data_AF-A0A948GDY4-F1
#
_entry.id   AF-A0A948GDY4-F1
#
_cell.length_a   1.000
_cell.length_b   1.000
_cell.length_c   1.000
_cell.angle_alpha   90.00
_cell.angle_beta   90.00
_cell.angle_gamma   90.00
#
_symmetry.space_group_name_H-M   'P 1'
#
loop_
_entity.id
_entity.type
_entity.pdbx_description
1 polymer ?
#
loop_
_entity_poly.entity_id
_entity_poly.type
_entity_poly.pdbx_seq_one_letter_code
_entity_poly.pdbx_strand_id
1 'polypeptide(L)'
;MKELKDPGTLSHGGREDARPDLSPGIERREFLGKAGTLVGGLFVTRYLSMLSPLEKEARRLSTNGFTPATFDLVSLFPEQMLAPKTGKTKTFYIVDVRNITDDDSEVSLSVSSESNQFKATMKPAKVRIKGKDGTAKVKVNVECRAGTPEGTEGWFKVTGTRGSESHWFWLKATALSSSPELRIPRGLNLGDLDGQGYADPVLQPYVGKPVVWGLVATNKGGAADTYKLTFEADFPCEVTFRDKNGKVVTSVKRPSLTRNLMFAKPLALKAEVVPKEELPKNQPKEVRLVLGPGKLTRDRSEVVVQVMNPGMLFCLNDLAGTKPNAHQVMAGETTTFMFHVSNLDAKKADITLTATEPPAGWSVVLEETTIKGLKPKETAEVVMKVVPPAGAPVGDRLEIEVTAESSTGRKDGVKVAADVTDKRKLYFFSVDSMDPGYLYMNARGTDMGKEGDWLMPNVRAFMKETVNYKDAKVYLPSATDMNHTNALAGTYSGTSGIYSVGGTLTSFGPHGEANVGPNTMDLMLYGPDGKEVERIYEVAKRYTDGKAICGFWSNKNWLVELEAGRTLDIYGHSEHWPLFFKAPYKYAAAGDPPTDKDPKDRLSDTFKSCLHSNNVRAVLIPTLLGQFDAMAGGRLLATPISLLFGKMPGTHAEDRYIYESFVRTVIEEDPDVAYLNLADLDNTGHFTGASSIQTFDEWESTGTAKADDDYNKFSPWMRREEALDIIREVDVLFADFVKLLKERGVYDSSVIVFLSDHGMDNLKDPKRGYELMDIRKILRDSGFVYHDDYFEFGVAEMNCVWCSDKDKLARIQKVLDEHAVEDKELGRINPLITINQQQMKDGLDLGKEGKIRPGELYSEYWISHTDVKDGNVWPDLYIIPRHNYQVVAHGDIFRLMNAIGFKFDMNIPETVALAFPASHGGLRTTPIPLILKAPAGYAGYLPGTEHEPEVEIGDIAPTVYTIMGWDVPGCVDGKPLPGA
;
A
#
# COMPACT_ATOMS: atom_id res chain seq x y z
N MET A 1 -40.83 15.42 -34.77
CA MET A 1 -41.70 16.23 -35.65
C MET A 1 -40.95 17.51 -36.00
N LYS A 2 -40.84 17.81 -37.30
CA LYS A 2 -40.22 18.98 -37.99
C LYS A 2 -38.69 19.06 -38.12
N GLU A 3 -38.14 18.33 -39.10
CA GLU A 3 -37.60 18.82 -40.40
C GLU A 3 -37.31 20.34 -40.56
N LEU A 4 -36.28 20.86 -41.27
CA LEU A 4 -35.47 20.40 -42.43
C LEU A 4 -34.29 21.38 -42.74
N LYS A 5 -33.25 20.88 -43.45
CA LYS A 5 -32.32 21.51 -44.46
C LYS A 5 -31.18 22.43 -43.97
N ASP A 6 -29.94 22.41 -44.49
CA ASP A 6 -29.34 21.93 -45.75
C ASP A 6 -27.78 21.92 -45.61
N PRO A 7 -26.98 21.03 -46.27
CA PRO A 7 -25.55 21.24 -46.45
C PRO A 7 -25.19 21.48 -47.93
N GLY A 8 -24.61 22.65 -48.22
CA GLY A 8 -24.09 23.01 -49.53
C GLY A 8 -22.65 22.51 -49.74
N THR A 9 -22.46 21.70 -50.78
CA THR A 9 -21.17 21.39 -51.43
C THR A 9 -20.75 22.48 -52.41
N LEU A 10 -19.43 22.69 -52.57
CA LEU A 10 -18.63 23.15 -53.72
C LEU A 10 -17.35 23.83 -53.15
N SER A 11 -16.13 23.75 -53.67
CA SER A 11 -15.60 23.28 -54.96
C SER A 11 -14.06 23.20 -54.88
N HIS A 12 -13.48 22.45 -55.82
CA HIS A 12 -12.05 22.33 -56.14
C HIS A 12 -11.27 23.65 -56.24
N GLY A 13 -9.97 23.56 -55.88
CA GLY A 13 -8.91 24.45 -56.35
C GLY A 13 -7.54 23.80 -56.10
N GLY A 14 -6.90 23.29 -57.15
CA GLY A 14 -5.53 22.76 -57.12
C GLY A 14 -4.48 23.80 -57.49
N ARG A 15 -3.22 23.52 -57.11
CA ARG A 15 -1.94 23.87 -57.78
C ARG A 15 -0.81 23.39 -56.86
N GLU A 16 0.00 22.43 -57.32
CA GLU A 16 1.27 22.56 -58.06
C GLU A 16 2.49 22.81 -57.16
N ASP A 17 3.34 21.78 -57.12
CA ASP A 17 4.80 21.75 -57.21
C ASP A 17 5.67 22.64 -56.30
N ALA A 18 6.41 21.97 -55.40
CA ALA A 18 7.85 22.17 -55.25
C ALA A 18 8.49 20.98 -54.51
N ARG A 19 9.32 20.19 -55.21
CA ARG A 19 10.36 19.36 -54.61
C ARG A 19 11.67 20.13 -54.64
N PRO A 20 12.54 19.99 -53.63
CA PRO A 20 13.97 20.13 -53.83
C PRO A 20 14.67 18.77 -53.74
N ASP A 21 15.42 18.52 -54.81
CA ASP A 21 16.48 17.54 -54.97
C ASP A 21 17.65 17.86 -54.04
N LEU A 22 18.12 16.89 -53.27
CA LEU A 22 19.43 16.92 -52.62
C LEU A 22 20.00 15.49 -52.58
N SER A 23 20.89 15.22 -53.53
CA SER A 23 22.04 14.35 -53.31
C SER A 23 23.26 15.24 -52.98
N PRO A 24 24.24 14.72 -52.24
CA PRO A 24 25.47 14.38 -52.94
C PRO A 24 26.12 13.08 -52.46
N GLY A 25 26.80 12.43 -53.41
CA GLY A 25 27.67 11.29 -53.16
C GLY A 25 28.94 11.67 -52.40
N ILE A 26 29.51 10.66 -51.73
CA ILE A 26 30.87 10.74 -51.18
C ILE A 26 31.69 9.63 -51.84
N GLU A 27 32.71 10.11 -52.57
CA GLU A 27 33.74 9.33 -53.23
C GLU A 27 34.65 8.61 -52.21
N ARG A 28 35.04 7.39 -52.58
CA ARG A 28 36.23 6.71 -52.05
C ARG A 28 37.48 7.49 -52.43
N ARG A 29 38.36 7.75 -51.47
CA ARG A 29 39.81 7.93 -51.73
C ARG A 29 40.63 7.07 -50.79
N GLU A 30 41.32 6.12 -51.40
CA GLU A 30 42.55 5.53 -50.88
C GLU A 30 43.62 6.61 -50.74
N PHE A 31 44.40 6.58 -49.66
CA PHE A 31 45.82 6.93 -49.75
C PHE A 31 46.66 6.18 -48.71
N LEU A 32 47.71 5.56 -49.23
CA LEU A 32 48.78 4.86 -48.53
C LEU A 32 49.64 5.81 -47.69
N GLY A 33 50.02 5.36 -46.50
CA GLY A 33 51.14 5.90 -45.73
C GLY A 33 51.77 4.81 -44.87
N LYS A 34 52.86 4.21 -45.36
CA LYS A 34 53.71 3.26 -44.62
C LYS A 34 54.86 4.01 -43.92
N ALA A 35 55.27 3.41 -42.79
CA ALA A 35 56.62 3.31 -42.21
C ALA A 35 56.97 4.22 -41.00
N GLY A 36 57.49 3.55 -39.95
CA GLY A 36 58.03 4.12 -38.70
C GLY A 36 57.69 3.27 -37.45
N THR A 37 57.98 1.96 -37.38
CA THR A 37 59.20 1.32 -36.83
C THR A 37 59.26 1.20 -35.29
N LEU A 38 59.23 -0.06 -34.83
CA LEU A 38 59.79 -0.68 -33.59
C LEU A 38 59.68 0.04 -32.23
N VAL A 39 59.11 -0.63 -31.22
CA VAL A 39 59.76 -1.49 -30.20
C VAL A 39 58.65 -1.99 -29.25
N GLY A 40 58.64 -3.28 -28.88
CA GLY A 40 57.82 -3.76 -27.75
C GLY A 40 57.17 -5.14 -27.87
N GLY A 41 57.46 -5.93 -28.91
CA GLY A 41 56.98 -7.30 -29.03
C GLY A 41 57.89 -8.31 -28.33
N LEU A 42 57.96 -8.29 -26.99
CA LEU A 42 58.57 -9.38 -26.20
C LEU A 42 58.25 -9.30 -24.69
N PHE A 43 57.00 -9.01 -24.31
CA PHE A 43 56.56 -9.13 -22.90
C PHE A 43 55.15 -9.71 -22.67
N VAL A 44 54.37 -9.99 -23.73
CA VAL A 44 52.98 -10.46 -23.56
C VAL A 44 52.83 -11.99 -23.59
N THR A 45 53.82 -12.72 -24.11
CA THR A 45 53.72 -14.19 -24.25
C THR A 45 54.18 -14.99 -23.03
N ARG A 46 54.69 -14.34 -21.97
CA ARG A 46 55.15 -15.02 -20.74
C ARG A 46 54.28 -14.76 -19.50
N TYR A 47 53.31 -13.86 -19.58
CA TYR A 47 52.35 -13.60 -18.50
C TYR A 47 51.11 -14.52 -18.55
N LEU A 48 50.80 -15.09 -19.72
CA LEU A 48 49.68 -16.03 -19.89
C LEU A 48 49.99 -17.47 -19.44
N SER A 49 51.26 -17.77 -19.12
CA SER A 49 51.70 -19.07 -18.61
C SER A 49 51.75 -19.17 -17.08
N MET A 50 51.49 -18.09 -16.34
CA MET A 50 51.52 -18.06 -14.86
C MET A 50 50.13 -17.96 -14.20
N LEU A 51 49.04 -18.02 -14.96
CA LEU A 51 47.72 -18.22 -14.35
C LEU A 51 47.65 -19.61 -13.74
N SER A 52 47.27 -19.68 -12.46
CA SER A 52 47.21 -20.92 -11.70
C SER A 52 46.24 -21.92 -12.38
N PRO A 53 46.41 -23.24 -12.18
CA PRO A 53 45.41 -24.22 -12.63
C PRO A 53 43.98 -23.86 -12.18
N LEU A 54 43.81 -23.22 -11.01
CA LEU A 54 42.53 -22.72 -10.50
C LEU A 54 41.92 -21.57 -11.33
N GLU A 55 42.72 -20.66 -11.87
CA GLU A 55 42.22 -19.58 -12.75
C GLU A 55 41.91 -20.07 -14.17
N LYS A 56 42.60 -21.13 -14.61
CA LYS A 56 42.28 -21.83 -15.87
C LYS A 56 41.10 -22.78 -15.73
N GLU A 57 40.85 -23.34 -14.55
CA GLU A 57 39.61 -24.06 -14.19
C GLU A 57 38.43 -23.07 -14.12
N ALA A 58 38.60 -21.91 -13.48
CA ALA A 58 37.58 -20.85 -13.41
C ALA A 58 37.24 -20.26 -14.80
N ARG A 59 38.22 -20.10 -15.70
CA ARG A 59 37.98 -19.70 -17.10
C ARG A 59 37.55 -20.84 -18.03
N ARG A 60 37.72 -22.11 -17.64
CA ARG A 60 37.11 -23.26 -18.34
C ARG A 60 35.67 -23.52 -17.88
N LEU A 61 35.32 -23.07 -16.69
CA LEU A 61 33.94 -23.04 -16.21
C LEU A 61 33.15 -21.85 -16.79
N SER A 62 33.81 -20.79 -17.29
CA SER A 62 33.14 -19.56 -17.73
C SER A 62 32.53 -19.56 -19.15
N THR A 63 32.31 -20.72 -19.80
CA THR A 63 31.47 -20.81 -21.03
C THR A 63 30.61 -22.07 -21.13
N ASN A 64 30.58 -22.92 -20.11
CA ASN A 64 29.74 -24.12 -20.13
C ASN A 64 28.46 -23.89 -19.32
N GLY A 65 27.29 -24.05 -19.94
CA GLY A 65 26.17 -24.65 -19.20
C GLY A 65 24.77 -24.18 -19.53
N PHE A 66 24.53 -22.89 -19.85
CA PHE A 66 23.16 -22.46 -20.15
C PHE A 66 22.77 -22.85 -21.58
N THR A 67 21.90 -23.84 -21.69
CA THR A 67 21.21 -24.18 -22.93
C THR A 67 19.84 -23.52 -22.89
N PRO A 68 19.55 -22.54 -23.78
CA PRO A 68 18.24 -21.90 -23.83
C PRO A 68 17.12 -22.94 -23.96
N ALA A 69 16.08 -22.81 -23.13
CA ALA A 69 14.90 -23.65 -23.22
C ALA A 69 14.20 -23.45 -24.57
N THR A 70 13.66 -24.54 -25.11
CA THR A 70 12.88 -24.55 -26.35
C THR A 70 11.39 -24.61 -26.09
N PHE A 71 10.97 -24.96 -24.87
CA PHE A 71 9.57 -24.94 -24.43
C PHE A 71 9.45 -24.67 -22.93
N ASP A 72 8.25 -24.31 -22.48
CA ASP A 72 7.92 -24.21 -21.06
C ASP A 72 6.54 -24.80 -20.74
N LEU A 73 6.21 -24.83 -19.45
CA LEU A 73 4.95 -25.31 -18.90
C LEU A 73 4.33 -24.24 -18.01
N VAL A 74 3.03 -24.00 -18.16
CA VAL A 74 2.28 -23.07 -17.31
C VAL A 74 0.88 -23.62 -17.02
N SER A 75 0.31 -23.29 -15.86
CA SER A 75 -1.12 -23.48 -15.62
C SER A 75 -1.79 -22.18 -15.20
N LEU A 76 -2.97 -21.90 -15.77
CA LEU A 76 -3.77 -20.73 -15.37
C LEU A 76 -4.28 -20.82 -13.93
N PHE A 77 -4.46 -22.03 -13.40
CA PHE A 77 -5.00 -22.28 -12.06
C PHE A 77 -4.24 -23.44 -11.43
N PRO A 78 -3.03 -23.21 -10.89
CA PRO A 78 -2.18 -24.27 -10.37
C PRO A 78 -2.72 -24.90 -9.07
N GLU A 79 -3.77 -24.32 -8.48
CA GLU A 79 -4.38 -24.79 -7.25
C GLU A 79 -5.86 -25.17 -7.43
N GLN A 80 -6.30 -26.23 -6.76
CA GLN A 80 -7.68 -26.71 -6.79
C GLN A 80 -8.15 -27.22 -5.43
N MET A 81 -9.48 -27.22 -5.25
CA MET A 81 -10.15 -27.82 -4.10
C MET A 81 -10.97 -29.05 -4.43
N LEU A 82 -10.83 -30.09 -3.59
CA LEU A 82 -11.62 -31.31 -3.60
C LEU A 82 -12.41 -31.44 -2.30
N ALA A 83 -13.60 -32.05 -2.36
CA ALA A 83 -14.51 -32.20 -1.22
C ALA A 83 -14.92 -33.67 -1.03
N PRO A 84 -14.00 -34.50 -0.49
CA PRO A 84 -14.16 -35.95 -0.45
C PRO A 84 -15.41 -36.41 0.30
N LYS A 85 -15.83 -35.72 1.38
CA LYS A 85 -17.04 -36.08 2.15
C LYS A 85 -18.34 -35.99 1.35
N THR A 86 -18.34 -35.26 0.24
CA THR A 86 -19.49 -35.13 -0.65
C THR A 86 -19.39 -35.98 -1.91
N GLY A 87 -18.36 -36.83 -2.01
CA GLY A 87 -18.07 -37.61 -3.22
C GLY A 87 -17.45 -36.80 -4.36
N LYS A 88 -17.19 -35.50 -4.18
CA LYS A 88 -16.46 -34.66 -5.13
C LYS A 88 -14.95 -34.89 -5.00
N THR A 89 -14.52 -36.10 -5.38
CA THR A 89 -13.14 -36.55 -5.27
C THR A 89 -12.30 -36.25 -6.51
N LYS A 90 -12.89 -35.71 -7.59
CA LYS A 90 -12.21 -35.48 -8.87
C LYS A 90 -12.16 -34.00 -9.25
N THR A 91 -11.00 -33.55 -9.71
CA THR A 91 -10.80 -32.24 -10.34
C THR A 91 -9.87 -32.38 -11.55
N PHE A 92 -9.63 -31.29 -12.26
CA PHE A 92 -8.64 -31.25 -13.31
C PHE A 92 -7.98 -29.87 -13.41
N TYR A 93 -6.81 -29.86 -14.02
CA TYR A 93 -6.03 -28.68 -14.37
C TYR A 93 -5.88 -28.63 -15.89
N ILE A 94 -5.75 -27.41 -16.41
CA ILE A 94 -5.29 -27.18 -17.78
C ILE A 94 -3.85 -26.66 -17.66
N VAL A 95 -2.92 -27.41 -18.25
CA VAL A 95 -1.52 -27.03 -18.37
C VAL A 95 -1.28 -26.70 -19.84
N ASP A 96 -0.79 -25.51 -20.11
CA ASP A 96 -0.37 -25.09 -21.42
C ASP A 96 1.12 -25.42 -21.58
N VAL A 97 1.46 -26.13 -22.65
CA VAL A 97 2.84 -26.38 -23.09
C VAL A 97 3.10 -25.39 -24.21
N ARG A 98 4.09 -24.51 -24.05
CA ARG A 98 4.32 -23.41 -25.01
C ARG A 98 5.71 -23.51 -25.62
N ASN A 99 5.80 -23.28 -26.92
CA ASN A 99 7.08 -23.22 -27.63
C ASN A 99 7.75 -21.87 -27.40
N ILE A 100 9.05 -21.89 -27.07
CA ILE A 100 9.91 -20.70 -27.01
C ILE A 100 10.60 -20.48 -28.36
N THR A 101 10.92 -21.57 -29.06
CA THR A 101 11.60 -21.57 -30.36
C THR A 101 10.70 -22.16 -31.46
N ASP A 102 11.17 -22.17 -32.71
CA ASP A 102 10.51 -22.85 -33.83
C ASP A 102 10.73 -24.38 -33.85
N ASP A 103 11.18 -24.98 -32.74
CA ASP A 103 11.30 -26.44 -32.64
C ASP A 103 9.91 -27.08 -32.53
N ASP A 104 9.48 -27.68 -33.64
CA ASP A 104 8.21 -28.40 -33.79
C ASP A 104 8.29 -29.86 -33.31
N SER A 105 9.36 -30.26 -32.61
CA SER A 105 9.49 -31.60 -32.06
C SER A 105 8.51 -31.84 -30.91
N GLU A 106 8.14 -33.10 -30.74
CA GLU A 106 7.14 -33.54 -29.77
C GLU A 106 7.67 -33.40 -28.34
N VAL A 107 6.86 -32.78 -27.47
CA VAL A 107 7.08 -32.76 -26.03
C VAL A 107 6.34 -33.94 -25.41
N SER A 108 7.08 -34.86 -24.78
CA SER A 108 6.52 -35.94 -23.96
C SER A 108 6.23 -35.42 -22.56
N LEU A 109 5.10 -35.81 -21.99
CA LEU A 109 4.58 -35.29 -20.74
C LEU A 109 4.34 -36.44 -19.76
N SER A 110 4.67 -36.19 -18.48
CA SER A 110 4.33 -37.07 -17.37
C SER A 110 3.80 -36.27 -16.18
N VAL A 111 3.02 -36.93 -15.32
CA VAL A 111 2.58 -36.37 -14.05
C VAL A 111 2.79 -37.40 -12.95
N SER A 112 3.39 -36.95 -11.85
CA SER A 112 3.57 -37.75 -10.64
C SER A 112 2.90 -37.05 -9.46
N SER A 113 2.52 -37.81 -8.43
CA SER A 113 1.98 -37.26 -7.19
C SER A 113 2.89 -37.66 -6.04
N GLU A 114 3.19 -36.73 -5.15
CA GLU A 114 3.99 -37.00 -3.95
C GLU A 114 3.17 -37.68 -2.85
N SER A 115 1.85 -37.58 -2.92
CA SER A 115 0.95 -38.15 -1.91
C SER A 115 0.27 -39.40 -2.43
N ASN A 116 0.29 -40.45 -1.61
CA ASN A 116 -0.47 -41.67 -1.88
C ASN A 116 -2.00 -41.48 -1.69
N GLN A 117 -2.44 -40.33 -1.19
CA GLN A 117 -3.87 -39.99 -1.04
C GLN A 117 -4.49 -39.48 -2.34
N PHE A 118 -3.67 -39.14 -3.34
CA PHE A 118 -4.14 -38.67 -4.62
C PHE A 118 -3.67 -39.57 -5.76
N LYS A 119 -4.33 -39.42 -6.91
CA LYS A 119 -3.97 -40.05 -8.17
C LYS A 119 -4.08 -38.99 -9.25
N ALA A 120 -3.01 -38.76 -9.99
CA ALA A 120 -3.00 -37.87 -11.15
C ALA A 120 -2.84 -38.66 -12.44
N THR A 121 -3.51 -38.21 -13.49
CA THR A 121 -3.35 -38.72 -14.87
C THR A 121 -3.43 -37.56 -15.84
N MET A 122 -2.73 -37.61 -16.97
CA MET A 122 -2.75 -36.51 -17.94
C MET A 122 -3.11 -36.98 -19.34
N LYS A 123 -3.78 -36.12 -20.12
CA LYS A 123 -4.13 -36.38 -21.53
C LYS A 123 -4.11 -35.07 -22.35
N PRO A 124 -3.48 -35.05 -23.54
CA PRO A 124 -2.58 -36.10 -24.07
C PRO A 124 -1.25 -36.16 -23.29
N ALA A 125 -0.52 -37.27 -23.39
CA ALA A 125 0.81 -37.42 -22.78
C ALA A 125 1.95 -36.98 -23.73
N LYS A 126 1.60 -36.56 -24.95
CA LYS A 126 2.51 -36.09 -25.99
C LYS A 126 1.81 -34.98 -26.75
N VAL A 127 2.52 -33.87 -26.98
CA VAL A 127 2.00 -32.75 -27.76
C VAL A 127 3.03 -32.31 -28.78
N ARG A 128 2.55 -31.98 -29.98
CA ARG A 128 3.35 -31.27 -30.97
C ARG A 128 2.85 -29.84 -31.03
N ILE A 129 3.76 -28.91 -30.79
CA ILE A 129 3.51 -27.47 -30.85
C ILE A 129 4.15 -26.96 -32.13
N LYS A 130 3.50 -26.02 -32.81
CA LYS A 130 3.98 -25.50 -34.10
C LYS A 130 4.37 -24.03 -33.97
N GLY A 131 5.58 -23.72 -34.43
CA GLY A 131 6.15 -22.37 -34.48
C GLY A 131 6.48 -21.80 -33.10
N LYS A 132 7.25 -20.72 -33.11
CA LYS A 132 7.50 -19.88 -31.94
C LYS A 132 6.19 -19.38 -31.35
N ASP A 133 6.10 -19.41 -30.02
CA ASP A 133 4.91 -19.04 -29.22
C ASP A 133 3.66 -19.91 -29.47
N GLY A 134 3.80 -21.00 -30.23
CA GLY A 134 2.77 -22.02 -30.33
C GLY A 134 2.41 -22.56 -28.94
N THR A 135 1.16 -22.93 -28.72
CA THR A 135 0.69 -23.48 -27.44
C THR A 135 -0.16 -24.74 -27.65
N ALA A 136 0.03 -25.75 -26.81
CA ALA A 136 -0.82 -26.93 -26.73
C ALA A 136 -1.40 -27.08 -25.31
N LYS A 137 -2.70 -27.38 -25.21
CA LYS A 137 -3.38 -27.56 -23.92
C LYS A 137 -3.41 -29.02 -23.51
N VAL A 138 -3.06 -29.30 -22.26
CA VAL A 138 -3.02 -30.63 -21.65
C VAL A 138 -3.92 -30.64 -20.44
N LYS A 139 -4.73 -31.69 -20.29
CA LYS A 139 -5.60 -31.86 -19.13
C LYS A 139 -4.97 -32.82 -18.13
N VAL A 140 -4.69 -32.34 -16.92
CA VAL A 140 -4.28 -33.17 -15.77
C VAL A 140 -5.50 -33.45 -14.91
N ASN A 141 -5.94 -34.70 -14.83
CA ASN A 141 -7.05 -35.12 -13.97
C ASN A 141 -6.49 -35.61 -12.64
N VAL A 142 -6.99 -35.08 -11.54
CA VAL A 142 -6.63 -35.47 -10.17
C VAL A 142 -7.83 -36.10 -9.48
N GLU A 143 -7.59 -37.22 -8.82
CA GLU A 143 -8.58 -37.96 -8.03
C GLU A 143 -8.04 -38.20 -6.61
N CYS A 144 -8.78 -37.71 -5.62
CA CYS A 144 -8.60 -37.99 -4.21
C CYS A 144 -9.12 -39.40 -3.90
N ARG A 145 -8.31 -40.21 -3.18
CA ARG A 145 -8.67 -41.58 -2.81
C ARG A 145 -9.70 -41.59 -1.67
N ALA A 146 -10.48 -42.66 -1.61
CA ALA A 146 -11.41 -42.88 -0.51
C ALA A 146 -10.67 -42.90 0.83
N GLY A 147 -11.19 -42.18 1.82
CA GLY A 147 -10.58 -42.09 3.16
C GLY A 147 -9.51 -41.01 3.32
N THR A 148 -9.21 -40.21 2.30
CA THR A 148 -8.27 -39.07 2.42
C THR A 148 -8.74 -38.12 3.54
N PRO A 149 -7.88 -37.81 4.54
CA PRO A 149 -8.23 -36.88 5.61
C PRO A 149 -8.54 -35.46 5.10
N GLU A 150 -9.42 -34.75 5.81
CA GLU A 150 -9.68 -33.33 5.54
C GLU A 150 -8.43 -32.49 5.82
N GLY A 151 -8.20 -31.47 5.00
CA GLY A 151 -7.01 -30.62 5.05
C GLY A 151 -5.78 -31.23 4.37
N THR A 152 -5.83 -32.47 3.86
CA THR A 152 -4.68 -33.08 3.17
C THR A 152 -4.35 -32.31 1.90
N GLU A 153 -3.11 -31.86 1.77
CA GLU A 153 -2.57 -31.28 0.54
C GLU A 153 -1.91 -32.35 -0.34
N GLY A 154 -2.12 -32.26 -1.65
CA GLY A 154 -1.54 -33.13 -2.65
C GLY A 154 -0.82 -32.30 -3.70
N TRP A 155 0.47 -32.57 -3.88
CA TRP A 155 1.31 -31.93 -4.87
C TRP A 155 1.55 -32.86 -6.06
N PHE A 156 1.53 -32.28 -7.26
CA PHE A 156 1.67 -33.01 -8.52
C PHE A 156 2.72 -32.37 -9.42
N LYS A 157 3.82 -33.08 -9.66
CA LYS A 157 4.86 -32.64 -10.58
C LYS A 157 4.45 -32.98 -12.00
N VAL A 158 4.23 -31.97 -12.82
CA VAL A 158 4.07 -32.11 -14.27
C VAL A 158 5.44 -31.93 -14.90
N THR A 159 5.89 -32.90 -15.68
CA THR A 159 7.20 -32.86 -16.34
C THR A 159 7.02 -32.99 -17.84
N GLY A 160 7.60 -32.06 -18.59
CA GLY A 160 7.73 -32.11 -20.04
C GLY A 160 9.15 -32.44 -20.43
N THR A 161 9.33 -33.19 -21.52
CA THR A 161 10.63 -33.57 -22.05
C THR A 161 10.63 -33.49 -23.57
N ARG A 162 11.64 -32.83 -24.13
CA ARG A 162 11.92 -32.74 -25.57
C ARG A 162 13.39 -33.09 -25.80
N GLY A 163 13.65 -34.25 -26.40
CA GLY A 163 15.03 -34.75 -26.48
C GLY A 163 15.64 -34.93 -25.09
N SER A 164 16.72 -34.21 -24.79
CA SER A 164 17.36 -34.16 -23.47
C SER A 164 16.90 -33.00 -22.59
N GLU A 165 16.16 -32.03 -23.14
CA GLU A 165 15.61 -30.90 -22.38
C GLU A 165 14.41 -31.36 -21.56
N SER A 166 14.32 -30.93 -20.30
CA SER A 166 13.18 -31.21 -19.46
C SER A 166 12.89 -30.05 -18.53
N HIS A 167 11.60 -29.68 -18.48
CA HIS A 167 11.07 -28.66 -17.60
C HIS A 167 9.92 -29.23 -16.78
N TRP A 168 9.64 -28.61 -15.64
CA TRP A 168 8.60 -29.08 -14.74
C TRP A 168 7.82 -27.92 -14.12
N PHE A 169 6.63 -28.23 -13.65
CA PHE A 169 5.75 -27.29 -12.95
C PHE A 169 4.93 -28.06 -11.91
N TRP A 170 4.62 -27.43 -10.76
CA TRP A 170 3.83 -28.05 -9.70
C TRP A 170 2.37 -27.62 -9.72
N LEU A 171 1.49 -28.57 -9.45
CA LEU A 171 0.07 -28.34 -9.21
C LEU A 171 -0.25 -28.74 -7.76
N LYS A 172 -1.17 -28.03 -7.12
CA LYS A 172 -1.63 -28.29 -5.76
C LYS A 172 -3.13 -28.61 -5.73
N ALA A 173 -3.51 -29.71 -5.09
CA ALA A 173 -4.90 -29.97 -4.71
C ALA A 173 -5.01 -30.10 -3.20
N THR A 174 -5.96 -29.41 -2.59
CA THR A 174 -6.29 -29.64 -1.18
C THR A 174 -7.56 -30.49 -1.10
N ALA A 175 -7.65 -31.41 -0.13
CA ALA A 175 -8.84 -32.19 0.17
C ALA A 175 -9.53 -31.57 1.39
N LEU A 176 -10.39 -30.57 1.16
CA LEU A 176 -11.11 -29.84 2.21
C LEU A 176 -12.55 -29.62 1.76
N SER A 177 -13.47 -30.37 2.35
CA SER A 177 -14.89 -30.33 2.04
C SER A 177 -15.54 -29.03 2.53
N SER A 178 -15.17 -28.55 3.71
CA SER A 178 -15.78 -27.38 4.33
C SER A 178 -14.82 -26.81 5.39
N SER A 179 -14.70 -25.50 5.43
CA SER A 179 -13.96 -24.77 6.46
C SER A 179 -14.64 -23.40 6.65
N PRO A 180 -15.36 -23.18 7.76
CA PRO A 180 -15.99 -21.89 8.03
C PRO A 180 -14.92 -20.84 8.24
N GLU A 181 -15.19 -19.63 7.77
CA GLU A 181 -14.44 -18.45 8.19
C GLU A 181 -15.46 -17.36 8.53
N LEU A 182 -15.26 -16.77 9.71
CA LEU A 182 -15.97 -15.61 10.20
C LEU A 182 -14.91 -14.54 10.44
N ARG A 183 -15.13 -13.37 9.87
CA ARG A 183 -14.25 -12.21 10.05
C ARG A 183 -15.08 -10.95 10.14
N ILE A 184 -14.52 -9.91 10.74
CA ILE A 184 -15.00 -8.55 10.52
C ILE A 184 -14.60 -8.19 9.08
N PRO A 185 -15.50 -7.65 8.25
CA PRO A 185 -15.16 -7.27 6.90
C PRO A 185 -13.98 -6.29 6.90
N ARG A 186 -13.00 -6.59 6.05
CA ARG A 186 -11.95 -5.68 5.61
C ARG A 186 -12.22 -5.34 4.15
N GLY A 187 -12.22 -4.05 3.82
CA GLY A 187 -12.41 -3.52 2.46
C GLY A 187 -13.45 -4.20 1.54
N LEU A 188 -13.11 -4.26 0.24
CA LEU A 188 -13.71 -4.80 -1.01
C LEU A 188 -14.77 -5.94 -0.97
N ASN A 189 -15.61 -6.06 0.05
CA ASN A 189 -16.79 -6.91 0.00
C ASN A 189 -17.86 -6.22 -0.86
N LEU A 190 -17.69 -6.35 -2.19
CA LEU A 190 -18.37 -5.68 -3.31
C LEU A 190 -19.91 -5.74 -3.36
N GLY A 191 -20.57 -6.23 -2.33
CA GLY A 191 -22.02 -6.27 -2.24
C GLY A 191 -22.50 -6.28 -0.80
N ASP A 192 -23.22 -5.23 -0.44
CA ASP A 192 -24.26 -5.23 0.61
C ASP A 192 -23.83 -4.94 2.06
N LEU A 193 -22.61 -4.46 2.32
CA LEU A 193 -22.32 -3.80 3.59
C LEU A 193 -22.82 -2.35 3.52
N ASP A 194 -24.13 -2.18 3.64
CA ASP A 194 -24.80 -0.89 3.86
C ASP A 194 -24.66 -0.41 5.31
N GLY A 195 -23.66 -0.90 6.05
CA GLY A 195 -23.37 -0.43 7.40
C GLY A 195 -22.02 -0.91 7.90
N GLN A 196 -21.23 0.05 8.38
CA GLN A 196 -20.27 0.00 9.49
C GLN A 196 -19.69 -1.37 9.87
N GLY A 197 -19.19 -2.10 8.88
CA GLY A 197 -18.39 -3.29 9.10
C GLY A 197 -16.96 -2.92 8.83
N TYR A 198 -16.26 -2.54 9.89
CA TYR A 198 -14.87 -2.16 9.89
C TYR A 198 -14.20 -2.94 11.03
N ALA A 199 -12.94 -3.35 10.83
CA ALA A 199 -12.19 -4.18 11.78
C ALA A 199 -12.22 -3.61 13.21
N ASP A 200 -12.23 -2.28 13.32
CA ASP A 200 -12.43 -1.52 14.54
C ASP A 200 -13.68 -0.60 14.44
N PRO A 201 -14.39 -0.32 15.55
CA PRO A 201 -13.98 -0.67 16.90
C PRO A 201 -14.28 -2.15 17.23
N VAL A 202 -13.24 -2.92 17.55
CA VAL A 202 -13.34 -4.15 18.34
C VAL A 202 -14.03 -3.78 19.64
N LEU A 203 -13.62 -2.66 20.25
CA LEU A 203 -14.20 -2.08 21.45
C LEU A 203 -15.26 -1.03 21.14
N GLN A 204 -16.53 -1.31 21.42
CA GLN A 204 -17.61 -0.33 21.27
C GLN A 204 -18.28 0.04 22.61
N PRO A 205 -18.69 1.32 22.79
CA PRO A 205 -19.32 1.77 24.02
C PRO A 205 -20.82 1.42 24.04
N TYR A 206 -21.28 0.82 25.14
CA TYR A 206 -22.70 0.53 25.38
C TYR A 206 -23.36 1.60 26.24
N VAL A 207 -24.14 2.48 25.60
CA VAL A 207 -24.94 3.54 26.23
C VAL A 207 -26.43 3.18 26.26
N GLY A 208 -26.75 1.88 26.37
CA GLY A 208 -28.13 1.37 26.41
C GLY A 208 -28.77 1.09 25.05
N LYS A 209 -28.01 1.18 23.95
CA LYS A 209 -28.40 0.74 22.59
C LYS A 209 -27.64 -0.54 22.22
N PRO A 210 -28.25 -1.49 21.48
CA PRO A 210 -27.50 -2.64 20.97
C PRO A 210 -26.25 -2.18 20.24
N VAL A 211 -25.14 -2.82 20.58
CA VAL A 211 -23.84 -2.59 19.95
C VAL A 211 -23.76 -3.49 18.72
N VAL A 212 -23.33 -2.96 17.57
CA VAL A 212 -23.48 -3.65 16.29
C VAL A 212 -22.14 -3.80 15.60
N TRP A 213 -21.79 -5.03 15.23
CA TRP A 213 -20.66 -5.33 14.34
C TRP A 213 -21.16 -5.90 13.03
N GLY A 214 -20.61 -5.38 11.92
CA GLY A 214 -20.66 -6.07 10.63
C GLY A 214 -19.77 -7.31 10.67
N LEU A 215 -20.24 -8.42 10.11
CA LEU A 215 -19.48 -9.66 10.00
C LEU A 215 -19.58 -10.19 8.57
N VAL A 216 -18.57 -10.96 8.17
CA VAL A 216 -18.56 -11.72 6.92
C VAL A 216 -18.37 -13.19 7.22
N ALA A 217 -19.31 -14.00 6.76
CA ALA A 217 -19.23 -15.46 6.81
C ALA A 217 -18.93 -16.06 5.43
N THR A 218 -17.87 -16.85 5.35
CA THR A 218 -17.36 -17.52 4.13
C THR A 218 -17.22 -19.03 4.36
N ASN A 219 -16.87 -19.75 3.30
CA ASN A 219 -16.52 -21.16 3.34
C ASN A 219 -15.31 -21.40 2.42
N LYS A 220 -14.19 -21.80 3.02
CA LYS A 220 -12.94 -22.11 2.30
C LYS A 220 -12.85 -23.56 1.82
N GLY A 221 -13.92 -24.34 1.92
CA GLY A 221 -13.97 -25.72 1.42
C GLY A 221 -14.62 -25.90 0.04
N GLY A 222 -14.39 -27.05 -0.58
CA GLY A 222 -14.88 -27.45 -1.91
C GLY A 222 -16.35 -27.92 -1.97
N ALA A 223 -17.07 -27.99 -0.85
CA ALA A 223 -18.50 -28.27 -0.78
C ALA A 223 -19.26 -27.21 0.01
N ALA A 224 -20.51 -26.97 -0.39
CA ALA A 224 -21.40 -26.08 0.35
C ALA A 224 -21.75 -26.71 1.70
N ASP A 225 -21.78 -25.90 2.75
CA ASP A 225 -22.14 -26.33 4.10
C ASP A 225 -23.08 -25.32 4.78
N THR A 226 -23.67 -25.71 5.91
CA THR A 226 -24.50 -24.87 6.78
C THR A 226 -23.86 -24.81 8.16
N TYR A 227 -23.43 -23.63 8.55
CA TYR A 227 -22.74 -23.38 9.81
C TYR A 227 -23.70 -22.81 10.84
N LYS A 228 -23.61 -23.27 12.08
CA LYS A 228 -24.32 -22.65 13.20
C LYS A 228 -23.67 -21.32 13.56
N LEU A 229 -24.46 -20.33 13.95
CA LEU A 229 -23.99 -19.10 14.58
C LEU A 229 -24.24 -19.20 16.09
N THR A 230 -23.21 -18.99 16.88
CA THR A 230 -23.26 -18.97 18.35
C THR A 230 -22.38 -17.86 18.90
N PHE A 231 -22.42 -17.63 20.21
CA PHE A 231 -21.50 -16.73 20.89
C PHE A 231 -21.11 -17.30 22.25
N GLU A 232 -19.99 -16.82 22.79
CA GLU A 232 -19.50 -17.09 24.14
C GLU A 232 -19.13 -15.75 24.79
N ALA A 233 -19.54 -15.53 26.04
CA ALA A 233 -19.22 -14.34 26.83
C ALA A 233 -19.16 -14.72 28.31
N ASP A 234 -18.29 -14.06 29.07
CA ASP A 234 -18.13 -14.29 30.52
C ASP A 234 -19.09 -13.44 31.37
N PHE A 235 -19.95 -12.65 30.72
CA PHE A 235 -20.97 -11.82 31.35
C PHE A 235 -22.36 -12.07 30.71
N PRO A 236 -23.46 -11.83 31.43
CA PRO A 236 -24.81 -11.93 30.89
C PRO A 236 -25.03 -10.93 29.75
N CYS A 237 -25.14 -11.44 28.53
CA CYS A 237 -25.52 -10.67 27.35
C CYS A 237 -26.45 -11.46 26.43
N GLU A 238 -27.13 -10.76 25.53
CA GLU A 238 -27.84 -11.35 24.40
C GLU A 238 -27.14 -10.94 23.11
N VAL A 239 -26.90 -11.91 22.22
CA VAL A 239 -26.38 -11.67 20.88
C VAL A 239 -27.40 -12.13 19.85
N THR A 240 -27.82 -11.19 19.00
CA THR A 240 -28.70 -11.47 17.86
C THR A 240 -27.94 -11.31 16.55
N PHE A 241 -27.85 -12.38 15.77
CA PHE A 241 -27.29 -12.32 14.41
C PHE A 241 -28.38 -11.99 13.39
N ARG A 242 -28.12 -11.04 12.49
CA ARG A 242 -29.03 -10.65 11.41
C ARG A 242 -28.37 -10.75 10.05
N ASP A 243 -29.15 -11.08 9.02
CA ASP A 243 -28.73 -10.97 7.63
C ASP A 243 -28.84 -9.52 7.12
N LYS A 244 -28.46 -9.30 5.85
CA LYS A 244 -28.54 -7.98 5.19
C LYS A 244 -29.94 -7.37 5.14
N ASN A 245 -31.00 -8.17 5.28
CA ASN A 245 -32.39 -7.71 5.30
C ASN A 245 -32.89 -7.47 6.74
N GLY A 246 -32.02 -7.58 7.75
CA GLY A 246 -32.36 -7.45 9.17
C GLY A 246 -33.05 -8.68 9.78
N LYS A 247 -33.15 -9.80 9.04
CA LYS A 247 -33.78 -11.03 9.53
C LYS A 247 -32.85 -11.76 10.48
N VAL A 248 -33.37 -12.17 11.64
CA VAL A 248 -32.62 -12.98 12.62
C VAL A 248 -32.25 -14.33 12.02
N VAL A 249 -30.98 -14.72 12.14
CA VAL A 249 -30.44 -15.98 11.65
C VAL A 249 -29.67 -16.70 12.76
N THR A 250 -29.80 -18.02 12.83
CA THR A 250 -29.06 -18.88 13.78
C THR A 250 -28.08 -19.82 13.07
N SER A 251 -28.12 -19.83 11.74
CA SER A 251 -27.21 -20.57 10.88
C SER A 251 -27.14 -19.92 9.51
N VAL A 252 -26.04 -20.16 8.81
CA VAL A 252 -25.81 -19.64 7.46
C VAL A 252 -25.37 -20.74 6.53
N LYS A 253 -26.01 -20.82 5.36
CA LYS A 253 -25.60 -21.72 4.28
C LYS A 253 -24.63 -21.00 3.36
N ARG A 254 -23.44 -21.54 3.20
CA ARG A 254 -22.40 -20.98 2.32
C ARG A 254 -22.10 -21.94 1.17
N PRO A 255 -21.95 -21.43 -0.07
CA PRO A 255 -21.51 -22.26 -1.19
C PRO A 255 -20.07 -22.74 -0.97
N SER A 256 -19.61 -23.68 -1.79
CA SER A 256 -18.18 -24.04 -1.84
C SER A 256 -17.35 -22.93 -2.48
N LEU A 257 -16.03 -23.03 -2.34
CA LEU A 257 -15.10 -22.37 -3.24
C LEU A 257 -15.44 -22.69 -4.70
N THR A 258 -15.24 -21.71 -5.58
CA THR A 258 -15.32 -21.92 -7.03
C THR A 258 -14.06 -22.68 -7.46
N ARG A 259 -14.21 -23.66 -8.37
CA ARG A 259 -13.12 -24.60 -8.70
C ARG A 259 -11.82 -23.92 -9.15
N ASN A 260 -11.90 -22.80 -9.87
CA ASN A 260 -10.73 -22.20 -10.51
C ASN A 260 -10.16 -21.00 -9.75
N LEU A 261 -11.01 -20.13 -9.21
CA LEU A 261 -10.56 -18.88 -8.58
C LEU A 261 -10.34 -19.01 -7.08
N MET A 262 -10.73 -20.13 -6.47
CA MET A 262 -10.63 -20.34 -5.01
C MET A 262 -11.29 -19.20 -4.21
N PHE A 263 -12.29 -18.54 -4.82
CA PHE A 263 -12.98 -17.40 -4.23
C PHE A 263 -14.09 -17.89 -3.31
N ALA A 264 -14.02 -17.51 -2.04
CA ALA A 264 -15.07 -17.77 -1.07
C ALA A 264 -16.12 -16.67 -1.17
N LYS A 265 -17.32 -16.99 -1.67
CA LYS A 265 -18.40 -15.99 -1.72
C LYS A 265 -18.67 -15.48 -0.29
N PRO A 266 -18.63 -14.17 -0.01
CA PRO A 266 -18.93 -13.62 1.32
C PRO A 266 -20.44 -13.57 1.60
N LEU A 267 -20.82 -13.63 2.88
CA LEU A 267 -22.16 -13.28 3.38
C LEU A 267 -22.02 -12.21 4.44
N ALA A 268 -22.53 -11.01 4.15
CA ALA A 268 -22.68 -9.97 5.14
C ALA A 268 -23.71 -10.38 6.20
N LEU A 269 -23.32 -10.20 7.45
CA LEU A 269 -24.13 -10.40 8.65
C LEU A 269 -23.94 -9.19 9.58
N LYS A 270 -24.84 -9.04 10.55
CA LYS A 270 -24.67 -8.14 11.69
C LYS A 270 -24.80 -8.93 12.98
N ALA A 271 -23.95 -8.67 13.97
CA ALA A 271 -24.14 -9.14 15.34
C ALA A 271 -24.53 -7.96 16.23
N GLU A 272 -25.70 -8.07 16.85
CA GLU A 272 -26.20 -7.09 17.84
C GLU A 272 -25.97 -7.66 19.24
N VAL A 273 -25.12 -7.01 20.03
CA VAL A 273 -24.83 -7.40 21.42
C VAL A 273 -25.54 -6.44 22.37
N VAL A 274 -26.23 -7.01 23.35
CA VAL A 274 -26.93 -6.26 24.41
C VAL A 274 -26.54 -6.85 25.77
N PRO A 275 -25.71 -6.16 26.57
CA PRO A 275 -25.50 -6.49 27.97
C PRO A 275 -26.84 -6.56 28.73
N LYS A 276 -27.05 -7.62 29.52
CA LYS A 276 -28.27 -7.82 30.33
C LYS A 276 -28.15 -7.26 31.75
N GLU A 277 -26.93 -6.95 32.16
CA GLU A 277 -26.61 -6.26 33.39
C GLU A 277 -25.74 -5.04 33.09
N GLU A 278 -25.64 -4.15 34.08
CA GLU A 278 -24.75 -3.00 34.01
C GLU A 278 -23.29 -3.49 34.06
N LEU A 279 -22.52 -3.21 33.01
CA LEU A 279 -21.11 -3.54 33.00
C LEU A 279 -20.35 -2.56 33.91
N PRO A 280 -19.24 -2.99 34.54
CA PRO A 280 -18.36 -2.07 35.24
C PRO A 280 -17.88 -0.96 34.30
N LYS A 281 -17.82 0.28 34.82
CA LYS A 281 -17.37 1.44 34.06
C LYS A 281 -15.93 1.22 33.55
N ASN A 282 -15.67 1.57 32.30
CA ASN A 282 -14.36 1.52 31.65
C ASN A 282 -13.67 0.14 31.67
N GLN A 283 -14.43 -0.95 31.82
CA GLN A 283 -13.91 -2.31 31.73
C GLN A 283 -14.44 -3.01 30.48
N PRO A 284 -13.62 -3.14 29.43
CA PRO A 284 -13.94 -3.95 28.26
C PRO A 284 -14.32 -5.39 28.65
N LYS A 285 -15.38 -5.89 28.02
CA LYS A 285 -15.86 -7.27 28.16
C LYS A 285 -15.91 -7.94 26.81
N GLU A 286 -15.31 -9.11 26.70
CA GLU A 286 -15.20 -9.84 25.44
C GLU A 286 -16.46 -10.63 25.11
N VAL A 287 -16.81 -10.62 23.83
CA VAL A 287 -17.83 -11.47 23.23
C VAL A 287 -17.20 -12.18 22.05
N ARG A 288 -17.10 -13.51 22.15
CA ARG A 288 -16.58 -14.37 21.09
C ARG A 288 -17.73 -14.82 20.20
N LEU A 289 -17.80 -14.28 18.99
CA LEU A 289 -18.79 -14.60 17.97
C LEU A 289 -18.28 -15.80 17.17
N VAL A 290 -19.07 -16.86 17.04
CA VAL A 290 -18.62 -18.16 16.52
C VAL A 290 -19.44 -18.59 15.32
N LEU A 291 -18.76 -19.00 14.25
CA LEU A 291 -19.30 -19.67 13.07
C LEU A 291 -18.82 -21.12 13.03
N GLY A 292 -19.76 -22.06 13.17
CA GLY A 292 -19.49 -23.49 13.17
C GLY A 292 -20.01 -24.19 14.43
N PRO A 293 -19.93 -25.53 14.50
CA PRO A 293 -19.51 -26.42 13.41
C PRO A 293 -20.50 -26.42 12.24
N GLY A 294 -20.07 -27.01 11.11
CA GLY A 294 -20.90 -27.29 9.95
C GLY A 294 -21.48 -28.70 9.96
N LYS A 295 -22.17 -29.10 8.88
CA LYS A 295 -22.59 -30.50 8.68
C LYS A 295 -21.44 -31.37 8.18
N LEU A 296 -20.47 -30.78 7.50
CA LEU A 296 -19.34 -31.46 6.88
C LEU A 296 -18.03 -31.27 7.65
N THR A 297 -17.94 -30.26 8.51
CA THR A 297 -16.75 -30.00 9.34
C THR A 297 -17.08 -29.77 10.81
N ARG A 298 -16.13 -30.10 11.68
CA ARG A 298 -16.16 -29.77 13.11
C ARG A 298 -15.46 -28.44 13.41
N ASP A 299 -14.75 -27.89 12.44
CA ASP A 299 -14.01 -26.66 12.57
C ASP A 299 -14.94 -25.50 12.91
N ARG A 300 -14.38 -24.52 13.60
CA ARG A 300 -15.04 -23.28 13.98
C ARG A 300 -14.14 -22.12 13.56
N SER A 301 -14.77 -21.01 13.24
CA SER A 301 -14.11 -19.72 13.11
C SER A 301 -14.74 -18.77 14.09
N GLU A 302 -13.94 -17.89 14.66
CA GLU A 302 -14.39 -16.96 15.68
C GLU A 302 -13.84 -15.57 15.45
N VAL A 303 -14.61 -14.59 15.92
CA VAL A 303 -14.25 -13.17 15.98
C VAL A 303 -14.47 -12.74 17.42
N VAL A 304 -13.48 -12.11 18.03
CA VAL A 304 -13.62 -11.50 19.36
C VAL A 304 -13.94 -10.03 19.17
N VAL A 305 -15.01 -9.58 19.82
CA VAL A 305 -15.37 -8.16 19.94
C VAL A 305 -15.48 -7.79 21.42
N GLN A 306 -15.44 -6.51 21.73
CA GLN A 306 -15.46 -5.99 23.08
C GLN A 306 -16.55 -4.94 23.27
N VAL A 307 -17.23 -5.01 24.41
CA VAL A 307 -18.23 -4.03 24.84
C VAL A 307 -17.75 -3.40 26.13
N MET A 308 -17.90 -2.10 26.28
CA MET A 308 -17.67 -1.45 27.58
C MET A 308 -18.80 -0.51 27.97
N ASN A 309 -18.99 -0.32 29.27
CA ASN A 309 -19.84 0.75 29.79
C ASN A 309 -18.97 2.01 29.98
N PRO A 310 -19.16 3.08 29.19
CA PRO A 310 -18.42 4.33 29.36
C PRO A 310 -18.92 5.16 30.56
N GLY A 311 -20.05 4.80 31.16
CA GLY A 311 -20.73 5.64 32.14
C GLY A 311 -21.49 6.82 31.51
N MET A 312 -21.94 7.75 32.34
CA MET A 312 -22.57 9.00 31.90
C MET A 312 -21.51 10.00 31.43
N LEU A 313 -20.31 9.92 32.00
CA LEU A 313 -19.17 10.77 31.65
C LEU A 313 -17.95 9.91 31.36
N PHE A 314 -17.44 10.01 30.14
CA PHE A 314 -16.27 9.28 29.67
C PHE A 314 -15.21 10.24 29.12
N CYS A 315 -13.94 9.95 29.41
CA CYS A 315 -12.78 10.55 28.78
C CYS A 315 -11.78 9.42 28.55
N LEU A 316 -11.17 9.35 27.36
CA LEU A 316 -10.20 8.31 27.06
C LEU A 316 -9.00 8.36 28.01
N ASN A 317 -8.61 9.59 28.41
CA ASN A 317 -7.52 9.92 29.32
C ASN A 317 -7.93 9.97 30.80
N ASP A 318 -9.08 9.37 31.16
CA ASP A 318 -9.44 9.19 32.57
C ASP A 318 -8.34 8.36 33.27
N LEU A 319 -7.82 8.84 34.40
CA LEU A 319 -6.77 8.20 35.18
C LEU A 319 -7.22 6.85 35.76
N ALA A 320 -8.52 6.59 35.81
CA ALA A 320 -9.12 5.29 36.13
C ALA A 320 -9.73 4.59 34.90
N GLY A 321 -9.48 5.12 33.70
CA GLY A 321 -10.06 4.69 32.43
C GLY A 321 -9.27 3.62 31.71
N THR A 322 -9.56 3.49 30.41
CA THR A 322 -8.97 2.46 29.54
C THR A 322 -7.56 2.79 29.06
N LYS A 323 -7.21 4.08 28.99
CA LYS A 323 -5.89 4.58 28.59
C LYS A 323 -5.47 5.76 29.49
N PRO A 324 -5.16 5.49 30.77
CA PRO A 324 -4.85 6.56 31.73
C PRO A 324 -3.53 7.23 31.39
N ASN A 325 -3.59 8.42 30.78
CA ASN A 325 -2.41 9.20 30.42
C ASN A 325 -2.56 10.65 30.89
N ALA A 326 -1.47 11.21 31.39
CA ALA A 326 -1.39 12.64 31.66
C ALA A 326 -0.84 13.35 30.42
N HIS A 327 -1.56 14.36 29.94
CA HIS A 327 -1.10 15.14 28.79
C HIS A 327 0.17 15.90 29.16
N GLN A 328 1.20 15.81 28.33
CA GLN A 328 2.43 16.60 28.49
C GLN A 328 2.24 17.94 27.77
N VAL A 329 2.34 19.05 28.52
CA VAL A 329 2.08 20.41 28.01
C VAL A 329 3.16 21.39 28.48
N MET A 330 3.64 22.28 27.62
CA MET A 330 4.61 23.30 28.05
C MET A 330 3.91 24.45 28.79
N ALA A 331 4.66 25.16 29.64
CA ALA A 331 4.18 26.32 30.37
C ALA A 331 3.57 27.39 29.44
N GLY A 332 2.33 27.81 29.70
CA GLY A 332 1.61 28.80 28.90
C GLY A 332 0.90 28.26 27.64
N GLU A 333 1.08 26.99 27.27
CA GLU A 333 0.41 26.36 26.13
C GLU A 333 -0.93 25.74 26.51
N THR A 334 -1.75 25.38 25.52
CA THR A 334 -3.05 24.72 25.76
C THR A 334 -3.01 23.25 25.41
N THR A 335 -3.35 22.42 26.40
CA THR A 335 -3.81 21.05 26.15
C THR A 335 -5.34 20.97 26.29
N THR A 336 -5.94 20.00 25.63
CA THR A 336 -7.39 19.80 25.63
C THR A 336 -7.74 18.39 26.07
N PHE A 337 -8.84 18.26 26.80
CA PHE A 337 -9.48 16.97 27.08
C PHE A 337 -10.85 16.95 26.45
N MET A 338 -11.22 15.83 25.85
CA MET A 338 -12.58 15.64 25.35
C MET A 338 -13.38 14.71 26.24
N PHE A 339 -14.57 15.16 26.61
CA PHE A 339 -15.53 14.43 27.42
C PHE A 339 -16.73 14.01 26.58
N HIS A 340 -17.03 12.72 26.62
CA HIS A 340 -18.21 12.12 26.01
C HIS A 340 -19.29 11.98 27.08
N VAL A 341 -20.33 12.80 26.97
CA VAL A 341 -21.41 12.89 27.95
C VAL A 341 -22.63 12.18 27.41
N SER A 342 -23.00 11.06 28.03
CA SER A 342 -24.09 10.20 27.57
C SER A 342 -25.29 10.29 28.51
N ASN A 343 -26.49 10.55 27.98
CA ASN A 343 -27.70 10.49 28.82
C ASN A 343 -28.14 9.04 29.03
N LEU A 344 -27.79 8.48 30.20
CA LEU A 344 -28.20 7.14 30.62
C LEU A 344 -29.58 7.09 31.30
N ASP A 345 -30.27 8.22 31.42
CA ASP A 345 -31.61 8.27 32.02
C ASP A 345 -32.69 7.86 31.01
N ALA A 346 -33.83 7.41 31.53
CA ALA A 346 -34.97 6.98 30.71
C ALA A 346 -35.70 8.14 30.00
N LYS A 347 -35.38 9.40 30.34
CA LYS A 347 -36.01 10.60 29.82
C LYS A 347 -34.95 11.62 29.37
N LYS A 348 -35.38 12.57 28.55
CA LYS A 348 -34.57 13.74 28.19
C LYS A 348 -34.12 14.44 29.49
N ALA A 349 -32.83 14.77 29.58
CA ALA A 349 -32.23 15.38 30.77
C ALA A 349 -31.28 16.50 30.37
N ASP A 350 -31.11 17.47 31.28
CA ASP A 350 -30.02 18.44 31.19
C ASP A 350 -28.86 17.85 31.99
N ILE A 351 -27.63 17.92 31.46
CA ILE A 351 -26.45 17.40 32.15
C ILE A 351 -25.49 18.55 32.38
N THR A 352 -25.25 18.88 33.66
CA THR A 352 -24.33 19.93 34.08
C THR A 352 -22.96 19.32 34.36
N LEU A 353 -21.92 19.93 33.81
CA LEU A 353 -20.52 19.58 34.03
C LEU A 353 -19.88 20.60 34.97
N THR A 354 -19.09 20.10 35.92
CA THR A 354 -18.24 20.93 36.79
C THR A 354 -16.84 20.35 36.83
N ALA A 355 -15.83 21.22 36.79
CA ALA A 355 -14.44 20.85 37.01
C ALA A 355 -13.99 21.36 38.38
N THR A 356 -13.09 20.64 39.05
CA THR A 356 -12.45 21.12 40.27
C THR A 356 -11.74 22.45 40.05
N GLU A 357 -11.80 23.34 41.04
CA GLU A 357 -11.12 24.63 40.98
C GLU A 357 -9.59 24.41 40.85
N PRO A 358 -8.95 24.94 39.80
CA PRO A 358 -7.52 24.74 39.60
C PRO A 358 -6.71 25.54 40.64
N PRO A 359 -5.49 25.09 40.97
CA PRO A 359 -4.57 25.85 41.81
C PRO A 359 -4.21 27.19 41.15
N ALA A 360 -3.76 28.14 41.97
CA ALA A 360 -3.50 29.50 41.52
C ALA A 360 -2.57 29.55 40.28
N GLY A 361 -3.02 30.25 39.24
CA GLY A 361 -2.29 30.45 37.99
C GLY A 361 -2.59 29.45 36.87
N TRP A 362 -3.13 28.28 37.19
CA TRP A 362 -3.65 27.35 36.18
C TRP A 362 -5.01 27.83 35.68
N SER A 363 -5.26 27.68 34.38
CA SER A 363 -6.57 27.97 33.77
C SER A 363 -7.22 26.69 33.30
N VAL A 364 -8.45 26.43 33.76
CA VAL A 364 -9.28 25.29 33.35
C VAL A 364 -10.63 25.84 32.91
N VAL A 365 -11.00 25.60 31.64
CA VAL A 365 -12.24 26.13 31.04
C VAL A 365 -12.96 25.03 30.30
N LEU A 366 -14.19 24.72 30.72
CA LEU A 366 -15.13 23.90 29.95
C LEU A 366 -15.83 24.77 28.90
N GLU A 367 -15.81 24.35 27.64
CA GLU A 367 -16.48 25.10 26.56
C GLU A 367 -18.02 25.13 26.74
N GLU A 368 -18.57 24.07 27.32
CA GLU A 368 -19.98 23.98 27.70
C GLU A 368 -20.10 23.37 29.09
N THR A 369 -20.79 24.06 30.00
CA THR A 369 -21.01 23.59 31.39
C THR A 369 -22.38 22.94 31.57
N THR A 370 -23.28 23.02 30.60
CA THR A 370 -24.60 22.37 30.68
C THR A 370 -25.12 22.01 29.29
N ILE A 371 -25.21 20.71 29.02
CA ILE A 371 -25.81 20.17 27.80
C ILE A 371 -27.32 20.09 28.03
N LYS A 372 -28.07 20.94 27.31
CA LYS A 372 -29.53 21.03 27.49
C LYS A 372 -30.27 19.95 26.72
N GLY A 373 -31.05 19.16 27.43
CA GLY A 373 -32.04 18.31 26.82
C GLY A 373 -31.47 17.17 25.97
N LEU A 374 -30.38 16.56 26.42
CA LEU A 374 -29.83 15.38 25.78
C LEU A 374 -30.87 14.26 25.83
N LYS A 375 -31.22 13.61 24.70
CA LYS A 375 -32.24 12.56 24.71
C LYS A 375 -31.66 11.26 25.29
N PRO A 376 -32.49 10.33 25.79
CA PRO A 376 -32.01 9.04 26.27
C PRO A 376 -31.11 8.34 25.26
N LYS A 377 -29.96 7.84 25.73
CA LYS A 377 -28.97 7.08 24.95
C LYS A 377 -28.31 7.90 23.82
N GLU A 378 -28.40 9.23 23.88
CA GLU A 378 -27.60 10.13 23.04
C GLU A 378 -26.34 10.53 23.81
N THR A 379 -25.28 10.81 23.06
CA THR A 379 -23.98 11.24 23.56
C THR A 379 -23.67 12.59 22.94
N ALA A 380 -23.18 13.52 23.73
CA ALA A 380 -22.65 14.82 23.31
C ALA A 380 -21.17 14.92 23.71
N GLU A 381 -20.46 15.84 23.09
CA GLU A 381 -19.03 16.04 23.30
C GLU A 381 -18.79 17.41 23.91
N VAL A 382 -17.93 17.48 24.92
CA VAL A 382 -17.52 18.73 25.56
C VAL A 382 -16.01 18.77 25.65
N VAL A 383 -15.40 19.86 25.19
CA VAL A 383 -13.97 20.09 25.29
C VAL A 383 -13.67 20.92 26.55
N MET A 384 -12.61 20.53 27.25
CA MET A 384 -12.00 21.33 28.31
C MET A 384 -10.61 21.78 27.89
N LYS A 385 -10.34 23.07 28.05
CA LYS A 385 -9.01 23.67 27.82
C LYS A 385 -8.29 23.80 29.15
N VAL A 386 -7.04 23.36 29.17
CA VAL A 386 -6.16 23.43 30.34
C VAL A 386 -4.87 24.15 29.93
N VAL A 387 -4.50 25.18 30.69
CA VAL A 387 -3.31 26.00 30.45
C VAL A 387 -2.49 26.11 31.74
N PRO A 388 -1.27 25.56 31.80
CA PRO A 388 -0.35 25.83 32.90
C PRO A 388 0.10 27.30 32.91
N PRO A 389 0.40 27.86 34.10
CA PRO A 389 0.99 29.19 34.18
C PRO A 389 2.27 29.28 33.33
N ALA A 390 2.50 30.42 32.67
CA ALA A 390 3.65 30.63 31.76
C ALA A 390 5.04 30.45 32.40
N GLY A 391 5.14 30.40 33.74
CA GLY A 391 6.37 30.15 34.49
C GLY A 391 6.35 28.86 35.31
N ALA A 392 5.41 27.94 35.05
CA ALA A 392 5.33 26.68 35.77
C ALA A 392 6.59 25.83 35.51
N PRO A 393 7.26 25.29 36.55
CA PRO A 393 8.42 24.43 36.39
C PRO A 393 8.04 23.07 35.76
N VAL A 394 9.00 22.47 35.04
CA VAL A 394 8.88 21.10 34.52
C VAL A 394 8.60 20.13 35.67
N GLY A 395 7.62 19.25 35.47
CA GLY A 395 7.16 18.28 36.47
C GLY A 395 6.02 18.77 37.36
N ASP A 396 5.63 20.05 37.27
CA ASP A 396 4.37 20.50 37.87
C ASP A 396 3.21 19.71 37.28
N ARG A 397 2.30 19.28 38.14
CA ARG A 397 1.17 18.43 37.75
C ARG A 397 -0.14 19.02 38.22
N LEU A 398 -1.11 19.05 37.33
CA LEU A 398 -2.50 19.36 37.64
C LEU A 398 -3.35 18.10 37.43
N GLU A 399 -4.07 17.68 38.48
CA GLU A 399 -5.13 16.69 38.37
C GLU A 399 -6.49 17.39 38.50
N ILE A 400 -7.40 17.09 37.59
CA ILE A 400 -8.72 17.72 37.49
C ILE A 400 -9.76 16.63 37.61
N GLU A 401 -10.69 16.77 38.55
CA GLU A 401 -11.90 15.94 38.57
C GLU A 401 -13.01 16.69 37.86
N VAL A 402 -13.55 16.07 36.81
CA VAL A 402 -14.74 16.57 36.11
C VAL A 402 -15.92 15.70 36.53
N THR A 403 -16.98 16.33 37.00
CA THR A 403 -18.21 15.65 37.39
C THR A 403 -19.35 16.05 36.46
N ALA A 404 -20.17 15.08 36.11
CA ALA A 404 -21.41 15.27 35.38
C ALA A 404 -22.58 15.00 36.32
N GLU A 405 -23.58 15.88 36.34
CA GLU A 405 -24.82 15.73 37.10
C GLU A 405 -26.02 15.94 36.18
N SER A 406 -26.84 14.90 36.05
CA SER A 406 -28.11 14.96 35.34
C SER A 406 -29.17 15.66 36.16
N SER A 407 -30.09 16.38 35.51
CA SER A 407 -31.27 16.98 36.15
C SER A 407 -32.22 15.96 36.79
N THR A 408 -31.99 14.66 36.60
CA THR A 408 -32.67 13.56 37.30
C THR A 408 -31.98 13.12 38.60
N GLY A 409 -30.79 13.64 38.89
CA GLY A 409 -29.98 13.35 40.08
C GLY A 409 -28.87 12.31 39.88
N ARG A 410 -28.73 11.71 38.69
CA ARG A 410 -27.59 10.83 38.36
C ARG A 410 -26.29 11.63 38.36
N LYS A 411 -25.22 11.08 38.95
CA LYS A 411 -23.88 11.67 38.96
C LYS A 411 -22.83 10.69 38.47
N ASP A 412 -21.80 11.21 37.81
CA ASP A 412 -20.64 10.44 37.37
C ASP A 412 -19.41 11.36 37.36
N GLY A 413 -18.21 10.78 37.43
CA GLY A 413 -16.96 11.53 37.49
C GLY A 413 -15.83 10.86 36.72
N VAL A 414 -14.89 11.67 36.26
CA VAL A 414 -13.63 11.25 35.63
C VAL A 414 -12.50 12.13 36.14
N LYS A 415 -11.29 11.59 36.22
CA LYS A 415 -10.11 12.35 36.62
C LYS A 415 -9.14 12.40 35.46
N VAL A 416 -8.69 13.58 35.09
CA VAL A 416 -7.67 13.75 34.03
C VAL A 416 -6.47 14.50 34.60
N ALA A 417 -5.31 14.40 33.96
CA ALA A 417 -4.11 15.10 34.40
C ALA A 417 -3.34 15.75 33.27
N ALA A 418 -2.68 16.86 33.58
CA ALA A 418 -1.70 17.51 32.73
C ALA A 418 -0.40 17.70 33.51
N ASP A 419 0.72 17.29 32.92
CA ASP A 419 2.07 17.49 33.45
C ASP A 419 2.80 18.56 32.63
N VAL A 420 3.45 19.50 33.32
CA VAL A 420 4.28 20.51 32.69
C VAL A 420 5.57 19.87 32.20
N THR A 421 5.88 20.06 30.92
CA THR A 421 7.06 19.50 30.27
C THR A 421 7.90 20.59 29.59
N ASP A 422 9.18 20.30 29.34
CA ASP A 422 10.03 21.05 28.41
C ASP A 422 10.14 20.38 27.02
N LYS A 423 9.50 19.21 26.87
CA LYS A 423 9.53 18.45 25.62
C LYS A 423 8.57 19.07 24.61
N ARG A 424 9.07 19.22 23.39
CA ARG A 424 8.36 19.83 22.28
C ARG A 424 7.53 18.78 21.56
N LYS A 425 6.42 19.21 20.96
CA LYS A 425 5.60 18.37 20.09
C LYS A 425 6.23 18.24 18.71
N LEU A 426 6.03 17.10 18.06
CA LEU A 426 6.50 16.79 16.73
C LEU A 426 5.35 16.30 15.85
N TYR A 427 5.15 16.97 14.72
CA TYR A 427 4.10 16.65 13.78
C TYR A 427 4.66 16.41 12.38
N PHE A 428 4.28 15.29 11.77
CA PHE A 428 4.50 15.01 10.36
C PHE A 428 3.17 15.14 9.62
N PHE A 429 3.18 15.90 8.52
CA PHE A 429 2.07 16.06 7.59
C PHE A 429 2.56 15.61 6.21
N SER A 430 2.23 14.38 5.85
CA SER A 430 2.66 13.73 4.62
C SER A 430 1.54 13.70 3.61
N VAL A 431 1.86 13.98 2.35
CA VAL A 431 0.94 13.87 1.22
C VAL A 431 1.53 12.83 0.28
N ASP A 432 0.97 11.62 0.31
CA ASP A 432 1.51 10.45 -0.39
C ASP A 432 1.60 10.72 -1.90
N SER A 433 2.74 10.39 -2.52
CA SER A 433 2.97 10.54 -3.97
C SER A 433 2.96 12.00 -4.48
N MET A 434 3.11 12.98 -3.57
CA MET A 434 3.17 14.40 -3.94
C MET A 434 4.55 14.78 -4.49
N ASP A 435 4.57 15.15 -5.77
CA ASP A 435 5.73 15.79 -6.41
C ASP A 435 5.91 17.25 -5.93
N PRO A 436 7.14 17.74 -5.72
CA PRO A 436 7.38 19.12 -5.27
C PRO A 436 6.84 20.18 -6.24
N GLY A 437 6.64 19.83 -7.52
CA GLY A 437 6.07 20.72 -8.54
C GLY A 437 4.68 21.25 -8.18
N TYR A 438 3.86 20.51 -7.44
CA TYR A 438 2.53 20.99 -7.04
C TYR A 438 2.57 22.29 -6.22
N LEU A 439 3.64 22.50 -5.44
CA LEU A 439 3.83 23.72 -4.65
C LEU A 439 3.95 24.98 -5.51
N TYR A 440 4.42 24.85 -6.75
CA TYR A 440 4.78 25.99 -7.59
C TYR A 440 3.81 26.21 -8.74
N MET A 441 2.68 25.50 -8.79
CA MET A 441 1.67 25.69 -9.82
C MET A 441 0.75 26.89 -9.56
N ASN A 442 0.15 27.39 -10.64
CA ASN A 442 -0.96 28.34 -10.55
C ASN A 442 -2.23 27.68 -10.02
N ALA A 443 -3.24 28.46 -9.64
CA ALA A 443 -4.47 27.91 -9.06
C ALA A 443 -5.21 26.94 -10.00
N ARG A 444 -5.02 27.10 -11.32
CA ARG A 444 -5.56 26.19 -12.35
C ARG A 444 -4.78 24.86 -12.42
N GLY A 445 -3.55 24.81 -11.94
CA GLY A 445 -2.69 23.63 -12.01
C GLY A 445 -2.07 23.39 -13.38
N THR A 446 -2.05 24.38 -14.29
CA THR A 446 -1.64 24.22 -15.70
C THR A 446 -0.36 24.97 -16.10
N ASP A 447 0.15 25.84 -15.23
CA ASP A 447 1.38 26.61 -15.44
C ASP A 447 2.03 26.93 -14.08
N MET A 448 3.18 27.60 -14.09
CA MET A 448 3.83 28.17 -12.91
C MET A 448 2.91 29.20 -12.24
N GLY A 449 2.81 29.10 -10.91
CA GLY A 449 2.05 30.00 -10.07
C GLY A 449 2.76 31.31 -9.77
N LYS A 450 2.02 32.22 -9.15
CA LYS A 450 2.51 33.53 -8.70
C LYS A 450 1.71 33.99 -7.48
N GLU A 451 2.15 35.06 -6.83
CA GLU A 451 1.46 35.59 -5.66
C GLU A 451 -0.02 35.91 -5.97
N GLY A 452 -0.93 35.37 -5.15
CA GLY A 452 -2.38 35.46 -5.33
C GLY A 452 -2.98 34.42 -6.30
N ASP A 453 -2.16 33.57 -6.90
CA ASP A 453 -2.54 32.57 -7.89
C ASP A 453 -1.65 31.33 -7.72
N TRP A 454 -1.67 30.75 -6.52
CA TRP A 454 -0.99 29.50 -6.19
C TRP A 454 -2.03 28.36 -6.12
N LEU A 455 -1.66 27.16 -6.52
CA LEU A 455 -2.47 25.95 -6.30
C LEU A 455 -2.63 25.65 -4.81
N MET A 456 -1.54 25.80 -4.06
CA MET A 456 -1.47 25.55 -2.61
C MET A 456 -1.10 26.83 -1.83
N PRO A 457 -1.99 27.84 -1.80
CA PRO A 457 -1.69 29.13 -1.19
C PRO A 457 -1.38 29.04 0.31
N ASN A 458 -1.96 28.10 1.06
CA ASN A 458 -1.74 27.98 2.50
C ASN A 458 -0.38 27.35 2.81
N VAL A 459 0.02 26.29 2.09
CA VAL A 459 1.38 25.74 2.18
C VAL A 459 2.41 26.78 1.74
N ARG A 460 2.13 27.57 0.69
CA ARG A 460 3.00 28.70 0.29
C ARG A 460 3.12 29.79 1.35
N ALA A 461 2.08 30.05 2.13
CA ALA A 461 2.16 30.95 3.27
C ALA A 461 3.02 30.35 4.39
N PHE A 462 2.87 29.05 4.67
CA PHE A 462 3.69 28.33 5.64
C PHE A 462 5.18 28.35 5.28
N MET A 463 5.53 28.20 4.00
CA MET A 463 6.92 28.30 3.50
C MET A 463 7.62 29.62 3.87
N LYS A 464 6.86 30.71 4.09
CA LYS A 464 7.43 32.01 4.50
C LYS A 464 7.90 32.01 5.96
N GLU A 465 7.46 31.03 6.76
CA GLU A 465 7.78 30.88 8.17
C GLU A 465 8.72 29.70 8.44
N THR A 466 9.21 29.00 7.40
CA THR A 466 9.92 27.71 7.49
C THR A 466 11.16 27.60 6.61
N VAL A 467 11.85 26.46 6.65
CA VAL A 467 12.91 26.12 5.70
C VAL A 467 12.32 25.19 4.65
N ASN A 468 12.44 25.57 3.38
CA ASN A 468 12.00 24.77 2.23
C ASN A 468 13.21 24.14 1.53
N TYR A 469 13.25 22.82 1.40
CA TYR A 469 14.32 22.10 0.71
C TYR A 469 13.87 21.73 -0.70
N LYS A 470 14.43 22.39 -1.71
CA LYS A 470 13.90 22.33 -3.09
C LYS A 470 14.37 21.11 -3.88
N ASP A 471 15.49 20.52 -3.49
CA ASP A 471 16.05 19.30 -4.08
C ASP A 471 16.03 18.16 -3.04
N ALA A 472 14.90 18.01 -2.34
CA ALA A 472 14.70 16.90 -1.43
C ALA A 472 14.33 15.62 -2.19
N LYS A 473 14.99 14.51 -1.84
CA LYS A 473 14.80 13.20 -2.48
C LYS A 473 14.55 12.09 -1.49
N VAL A 474 13.75 11.13 -1.90
CA VAL A 474 13.57 9.87 -1.18
C VAL A 474 14.54 8.81 -1.66
N TYR A 475 14.52 7.66 -0.98
CA TYR A 475 15.32 6.51 -1.37
C TYR A 475 14.56 5.59 -2.33
N LEU A 476 15.30 4.73 -3.00
CA LEU A 476 14.79 3.58 -3.72
C LEU A 476 14.54 2.41 -2.77
N PRO A 477 13.49 1.60 -3.02
CA PRO A 477 12.39 1.87 -3.94
C PRO A 477 11.67 3.17 -3.57
N SER A 478 11.33 4.00 -4.56
CA SER A 478 10.61 5.26 -4.31
C SER A 478 9.13 4.98 -4.05
N ALA A 479 8.83 4.37 -2.91
CA ALA A 479 7.53 3.81 -2.60
C ALA A 479 7.20 3.91 -1.10
N THR A 480 5.94 3.65 -0.79
CA THR A 480 5.31 4.04 0.46
C THR A 480 5.93 3.47 1.74
N ASP A 481 5.88 2.15 1.93
CA ASP A 481 6.25 1.52 3.21
C ASP A 481 7.64 1.94 3.67
N MET A 482 8.65 1.76 2.81
CA MET A 482 10.04 2.05 3.17
C MET A 482 10.28 3.54 3.38
N ASN A 483 9.72 4.44 2.57
CA ASN A 483 10.07 5.86 2.68
C ASN A 483 9.39 6.59 3.83
N HIS A 484 8.18 6.17 4.23
CA HIS A 484 7.62 6.60 5.50
C HIS A 484 8.48 6.16 6.69
N THR A 485 8.92 4.89 6.70
CA THR A 485 9.87 4.41 7.70
C THR A 485 11.19 5.19 7.63
N ASN A 486 11.72 5.46 6.44
CA ASN A 486 13.00 6.16 6.26
C ASN A 486 12.95 7.59 6.82
N ALA A 487 11.82 8.30 6.66
CA ALA A 487 11.60 9.60 7.30
C ALA A 487 11.62 9.52 8.84
N LEU A 488 11.05 8.43 9.38
CA LEU A 488 10.90 8.19 10.82
C LEU A 488 12.15 7.61 11.49
N ALA A 489 12.96 6.85 10.77
CA ALA A 489 14.13 6.15 11.31
C ALA A 489 15.47 6.73 10.83
N GLY A 490 15.46 7.53 9.76
CA GLY A 490 16.67 8.07 9.14
C GLY A 490 17.50 7.02 8.41
N THR A 491 16.87 5.93 7.97
CA THR A 491 17.50 4.75 7.36
C THR A 491 17.40 4.79 5.84
N TYR A 492 18.27 4.05 5.17
CA TYR A 492 18.03 3.53 3.83
C TYR A 492 17.02 2.37 3.85
N SER A 493 16.39 2.08 2.71
CA SER A 493 15.49 0.92 2.55
C SER A 493 16.20 -0.41 2.80
N GLY A 494 17.47 -0.53 2.40
CA GLY A 494 18.33 -1.68 2.70
C GLY A 494 18.59 -1.86 4.20
N THR A 495 18.81 -0.75 4.92
CA THR A 495 19.01 -0.73 6.38
C THR A 495 17.73 -1.03 7.14
N SER A 496 16.59 -0.48 6.69
CA SER A 496 15.28 -0.77 7.28
C SER A 496 14.81 -2.20 6.98
N GLY A 497 15.37 -2.84 5.96
CA GLY A 497 15.03 -4.21 5.57
C GLY A 497 13.69 -4.33 4.85
N ILE A 498 13.12 -3.22 4.36
CA ILE A 498 11.85 -3.20 3.61
C ILE A 498 12.12 -2.81 2.17
N TYR A 499 11.74 -3.67 1.23
CA TYR A 499 11.97 -3.44 -0.20
C TYR A 499 10.72 -3.52 -1.07
N SER A 500 9.54 -3.72 -0.50
CA SER A 500 8.29 -3.75 -1.26
C SER A 500 7.09 -3.31 -0.42
N VAL A 501 6.01 -2.89 -1.08
CA VAL A 501 4.83 -2.25 -0.47
C VAL A 501 3.81 -3.30 -0.03
N GLY A 502 3.41 -3.27 1.24
CA GLY A 502 2.36 -4.14 1.81
C GLY A 502 2.79 -5.58 2.06
N GLY A 503 4.02 -5.96 1.73
CA GLY A 503 4.54 -7.30 1.97
C GLY A 503 5.90 -7.54 1.32
N THR A 504 6.52 -8.67 1.68
CA THR A 504 7.84 -9.09 1.20
C THR A 504 7.87 -10.60 1.02
N LEU A 505 8.77 -11.08 0.17
CA LEU A 505 8.98 -12.51 -0.02
C LEU A 505 9.66 -13.06 1.23
N THR A 506 9.02 -14.03 1.90
CA THR A 506 9.50 -14.59 3.17
C THR A 506 10.12 -15.97 3.03
N SER A 507 9.73 -16.71 1.99
CA SER A 507 10.33 -18.01 1.68
C SER A 507 9.91 -18.51 0.31
N PHE A 508 10.63 -19.52 -0.17
CA PHE A 508 10.14 -20.45 -1.19
C PHE A 508 9.77 -21.76 -0.51
N GLY A 509 8.57 -22.26 -0.76
CA GLY A 509 8.18 -23.58 -0.30
C GLY A 509 8.91 -24.69 -1.07
N PRO A 510 8.77 -25.96 -0.63
CA PRO A 510 9.48 -27.09 -1.21
C PRO A 510 9.16 -27.35 -2.69
N HIS A 511 8.08 -26.77 -3.22
CA HIS A 511 7.64 -26.88 -4.61
C HIS A 511 7.87 -25.59 -5.40
N GLY A 512 8.67 -24.65 -4.88
CA GLY A 512 9.00 -23.38 -5.54
C GLY A 512 7.88 -22.33 -5.46
N GLU A 513 6.87 -22.56 -4.62
CA GLU A 513 5.83 -21.58 -4.32
C GLU A 513 6.43 -20.40 -3.54
N ALA A 514 6.24 -19.20 -4.05
CA ALA A 514 6.63 -17.98 -3.35
C ALA A 514 5.64 -17.71 -2.20
N ASN A 515 6.18 -17.61 -0.98
CA ASN A 515 5.41 -17.21 0.19
C ASN A 515 5.69 -15.74 0.49
N VAL A 516 4.64 -14.93 0.51
CA VAL A 516 4.73 -13.52 0.86
C VAL A 516 4.06 -13.29 2.20
N GLY A 517 4.76 -12.57 3.09
CA GLY A 517 4.24 -12.10 4.36
C GLY A 517 3.99 -10.59 4.32
N PRO A 518 3.13 -10.06 5.21
CA PRO A 518 3.05 -8.61 5.42
C PRO A 518 4.38 -8.08 5.93
N ASN A 519 4.70 -6.83 5.63
CA ASN A 519 5.79 -6.14 6.31
C ASN A 519 5.43 -5.99 7.79
N THR A 520 6.38 -6.26 8.68
CA THR A 520 6.21 -6.08 10.12
C THR A 520 7.47 -5.43 10.69
N MET A 521 7.33 -4.80 11.86
CA MET A 521 8.48 -4.27 12.57
C MET A 521 9.51 -5.36 12.92
N ASP A 522 9.11 -6.63 13.08
CA ASP A 522 10.05 -7.74 13.35
C ASP A 522 10.98 -8.02 12.17
N LEU A 523 10.60 -7.61 10.96
CA LEU A 523 11.42 -7.72 9.76
C LEU A 523 12.42 -6.57 9.60
N MET A 524 12.29 -5.51 10.40
CA MET A 524 13.17 -4.35 10.35
C MET A 524 14.42 -4.53 11.20
N LEU A 525 15.39 -5.23 10.62
CA LEU A 525 16.65 -5.58 11.25
C LEU A 525 17.84 -5.04 10.46
N TYR A 526 18.77 -4.37 11.14
CA TYR A 526 19.94 -3.72 10.55
C TYR A 526 21.27 -4.30 11.04
N GLY A 527 22.30 -4.09 10.22
CA GLY A 527 23.65 -4.59 10.44
C GLY A 527 23.77 -6.12 10.36
N PRO A 528 24.98 -6.67 10.51
CA PRO A 528 25.20 -8.11 10.36
C PRO A 528 24.61 -8.91 11.53
N ASP A 529 24.43 -8.30 12.70
CA ASP A 529 23.91 -8.98 13.90
C ASP A 529 22.37 -8.94 14.00
N GLY A 530 21.68 -8.24 13.10
CA GLY A 530 20.22 -8.14 13.09
C GLY A 530 19.65 -7.35 14.28
N LYS A 531 20.14 -6.13 14.51
CA LYS A 531 19.59 -5.25 15.54
C LYS A 531 18.27 -4.63 15.07
N GLU A 532 17.36 -4.40 15.99
CA GLU A 532 16.09 -3.72 15.67
C GLU A 532 16.33 -2.28 15.23
N VAL A 533 15.70 -1.88 14.12
CA VAL A 533 15.64 -0.49 13.68
C VAL A 533 14.80 0.34 14.66
N GLU A 534 15.28 1.51 15.04
CA GLU A 534 14.60 2.42 15.95
C GLU A 534 14.10 3.65 15.20
N ARG A 535 12.80 3.96 15.34
CA ARG A 535 12.21 5.18 14.78
C ARG A 535 12.18 6.27 15.85
N ILE A 536 11.78 7.46 15.43
CA ILE A 536 11.48 8.59 16.31
C ILE A 536 10.56 8.20 17.47
N TYR A 537 9.63 7.24 17.29
CA TYR A 537 8.74 6.78 18.37
C TYR A 537 9.50 6.10 19.51
N GLU A 538 10.35 5.12 19.19
CA GLU A 538 11.18 4.42 20.16
C GLU A 538 12.13 5.40 20.89
N VAL A 539 12.70 6.35 20.16
CA VAL A 539 13.56 7.40 20.73
C VAL A 539 12.77 8.33 21.65
N ALA A 540 11.61 8.83 21.22
CA ALA A 540 10.77 9.71 22.04
C ALA A 540 10.34 9.05 23.35
N LYS A 541 9.95 7.77 23.31
CA LYS A 541 9.63 6.97 24.50
C LYS A 541 10.83 6.87 25.44
N ARG A 542 12.03 6.62 24.91
CA ARG A 542 13.27 6.56 25.72
C ARG A 542 13.56 7.87 26.46
N TYR A 543 13.41 9.02 25.79
CA TYR A 543 13.73 10.34 26.36
C TYR A 543 12.65 10.95 27.25
N THR A 544 11.50 10.28 27.35
CA THR A 544 10.36 10.71 28.17
C THR A 544 10.00 9.69 29.25
N ASP A 545 10.87 8.71 29.50
CA ASP A 545 10.61 7.57 30.41
C ASP A 545 9.29 6.85 30.09
N GLY A 546 8.99 6.70 28.80
CA GLY A 546 7.80 6.05 28.25
C GLY A 546 6.55 6.94 28.19
N LYS A 547 6.61 8.19 28.66
CA LYS A 547 5.45 9.08 28.76
C LYS A 547 4.99 9.68 27.43
N ALA A 548 5.88 9.83 26.45
CA ALA A 548 5.52 10.40 25.15
C ALA A 548 4.38 9.61 24.53
N ILE A 549 3.29 10.25 24.12
CA ILE A 549 2.22 9.60 23.37
C ILE A 549 2.56 9.70 21.89
N CYS A 550 2.66 8.57 21.21
CA CYS A 550 3.05 8.49 19.79
C CYS A 550 1.90 7.99 18.93
N GLY A 551 1.66 8.64 17.79
CA GLY A 551 0.60 8.22 16.88
C GLY A 551 0.83 8.34 15.38
N PHE A 552 0.09 7.52 14.62
CA PHE A 552 0.19 7.40 13.16
C PHE A 552 -1.19 7.27 12.49
N TRP A 553 -1.48 8.11 11.50
CA TRP A 553 -2.71 8.10 10.72
C TRP A 553 -2.44 7.97 9.24
N SER A 554 -3.18 7.10 8.55
CA SER A 554 -3.17 7.01 7.07
C SER A 554 -4.41 6.33 6.54
N ASN A 555 -4.85 6.66 5.32
CA ASN A 555 -5.79 5.82 4.55
C ASN A 555 -5.15 4.55 3.97
N LYS A 556 -3.83 4.35 4.09
CA LYS A 556 -3.16 3.09 3.76
C LYS A 556 -3.14 2.16 4.98
N ASN A 557 -4.18 1.32 5.09
CA ASN A 557 -4.37 0.42 6.25
C ASN A 557 -3.10 -0.40 6.60
N TRP A 558 -2.43 -0.98 5.60
CA TRP A 558 -1.26 -1.84 5.83
C TRP A 558 -0.04 -1.05 6.32
N LEU A 559 0.10 0.21 5.90
CA LEU A 559 1.16 1.09 6.38
C LEU A 559 0.96 1.40 7.87
N VAL A 560 -0.28 1.67 8.27
CA VAL A 560 -0.60 1.85 9.69
C VAL A 560 -0.39 0.56 10.48
N GLU A 561 -0.78 -0.60 9.94
CA GLU A 561 -0.50 -1.91 10.57
C GLU A 561 1.00 -2.17 10.73
N LEU A 562 1.83 -1.78 9.75
CA LEU A 562 3.29 -1.84 9.83
C LEU A 562 3.81 -0.93 10.96
N GLU A 563 3.47 0.36 10.90
CA GLU A 563 4.00 1.37 11.83
C GLU A 563 3.43 1.24 13.25
N ALA A 564 2.27 0.61 13.42
CA ALA A 564 1.71 0.31 14.74
C ALA A 564 2.49 -0.78 15.50
N GLY A 565 3.43 -1.47 14.86
CA GLY A 565 4.29 -2.43 15.55
C GLY A 565 5.16 -1.76 16.63
N ARG A 566 5.32 -2.46 17.77
CA ARG A 566 6.13 -2.07 18.93
C ARG A 566 5.58 -0.90 19.79
N THR A 567 5.99 0.35 19.54
CA THR A 567 5.90 1.45 20.53
C THR A 567 4.82 2.50 20.27
N LEU A 568 4.00 2.35 19.25
CA LEU A 568 2.94 3.30 18.91
C LEU A 568 1.74 3.13 19.87
N ASP A 569 1.22 4.23 20.44
CA ASP A 569 0.12 4.18 21.42
C ASP A 569 -1.27 4.27 20.79
N ILE A 570 -1.33 5.05 19.71
CA ILE A 570 -2.55 5.45 19.04
C ILE A 570 -2.32 5.45 17.54
N TYR A 571 -3.27 4.96 16.77
CA TYR A 571 -3.17 5.00 15.32
C TYR A 571 -4.56 5.09 14.72
N GLY A 572 -4.64 5.41 13.43
CA GLY A 572 -5.92 5.45 12.76
C GLY A 572 -5.83 5.27 11.25
N HIS A 573 -6.80 4.56 10.70
CA HIS A 573 -6.97 4.33 9.28
C HIS A 573 -8.44 4.04 8.95
N SER A 574 -8.72 3.66 7.71
CA SER A 574 -10.07 3.40 7.23
C SER A 574 -10.82 2.29 7.99
N GLU A 575 -10.13 1.44 8.74
CA GLU A 575 -10.72 0.37 9.54
C GLU A 575 -10.45 0.52 11.04
N HIS A 576 -9.71 1.56 11.47
CA HIS A 576 -9.35 1.82 12.86
C HIS A 576 -9.44 3.30 13.16
N TRP A 577 -10.31 3.74 14.06
CA TRP A 577 -10.48 5.17 14.33
C TRP A 577 -10.90 5.42 15.79
N PRO A 578 -10.78 6.66 16.30
CA PRO A 578 -11.03 6.97 17.70
C PRO A 578 -12.41 6.54 18.18
N LEU A 579 -12.48 6.15 19.45
CA LEU A 579 -13.75 5.77 20.05
C LEU A 579 -14.77 6.92 19.98
N PHE A 580 -16.04 6.59 19.76
CA PHE A 580 -17.15 7.53 19.50
C PHE A 580 -17.02 8.39 18.24
N PHE A 581 -15.89 8.32 17.53
CA PHE A 581 -15.79 8.92 16.21
C PHE A 581 -16.64 8.13 15.21
N LYS A 582 -17.21 8.86 14.24
CA LYS A 582 -18.09 8.25 13.26
C LYS A 582 -17.27 7.38 12.33
N ALA A 583 -17.83 6.23 11.95
CA ALA A 583 -17.22 5.40 10.93
C ALA A 583 -17.10 6.14 9.59
N PRO A 584 -16.13 5.76 8.72
CA PRO A 584 -15.94 6.38 7.41
C PRO A 584 -17.23 6.43 6.60
N TYR A 585 -17.44 7.54 5.89
CA TYR A 585 -18.60 7.73 5.02
C TYR A 585 -18.29 7.30 3.59
N LYS A 586 -19.33 6.86 2.86
CA LYS A 586 -19.23 6.67 1.41
C LYS A 586 -19.23 8.03 0.73
N TYR A 587 -18.45 8.19 -0.31
CA TYR A 587 -18.34 9.41 -1.09
C TYR A 587 -18.67 9.14 -2.57
N ALA A 588 -18.82 10.20 -3.37
CA ALA A 588 -19.30 10.07 -4.74
C ALA A 588 -18.26 9.35 -5.62
N ALA A 589 -17.02 9.85 -5.64
CA ALA A 589 -15.89 9.32 -6.41
C ALA A 589 -14.54 9.70 -5.73
N ALA A 590 -13.49 8.88 -5.88
CA ALA A 590 -12.11 9.29 -5.55
C ALA A 590 -11.64 10.42 -6.45
N GLY A 591 -10.93 11.37 -5.86
CA GLY A 591 -10.57 12.63 -6.50
C GLY A 591 -11.65 13.71 -6.52
N ASP A 592 -12.77 13.53 -5.82
CA ASP A 592 -13.89 14.50 -5.73
C ASP A 592 -14.15 14.88 -4.25
N PRO A 593 -13.23 15.65 -3.63
CA PRO A 593 -13.36 16.05 -2.22
C PRO A 593 -14.48 17.08 -2.04
N PRO A 594 -15.03 17.26 -0.82
CA PRO A 594 -16.09 18.25 -0.54
C PRO A 594 -15.77 19.70 -0.90
N THR A 595 -14.48 20.05 -1.06
CA THR A 595 -14.03 21.36 -1.53
C THR A 595 -14.09 21.53 -3.04
N ASP A 596 -14.27 20.45 -3.80
CA ASP A 596 -14.50 20.55 -5.23
C ASP A 596 -15.76 21.37 -5.49
N LYS A 597 -15.60 22.37 -6.37
CA LYS A 597 -16.66 23.29 -6.76
C LYS A 597 -17.46 22.76 -7.95
N ASP A 598 -17.03 21.68 -8.61
CA ASP A 598 -17.75 21.07 -9.72
C ASP A 598 -17.70 19.53 -9.74
N PRO A 599 -18.47 18.86 -8.86
CA PRO A 599 -18.49 17.40 -8.69
C PRO A 599 -19.11 16.61 -9.87
N LYS A 600 -19.25 17.26 -11.03
CA LYS A 600 -19.75 16.66 -12.29
C LYS A 600 -18.63 16.32 -13.25
N ASP A 601 -17.38 16.40 -12.82
CA ASP A 601 -16.24 16.09 -13.64
C ASP A 601 -16.27 14.67 -14.17
N ARG A 602 -15.58 14.49 -15.30
CA ARG A 602 -15.59 13.22 -16.00
C ARG A 602 -14.85 12.19 -15.17
N LEU A 603 -15.61 11.22 -14.66
CA LEU A 603 -15.05 10.08 -13.92
C LEU A 603 -13.93 9.37 -14.69
N SER A 604 -12.96 8.87 -13.93
CA SER A 604 -11.92 7.94 -14.37
C SER A 604 -12.46 6.77 -15.21
N ASP A 605 -11.59 6.14 -16.00
CA ASP A 605 -11.99 4.92 -16.70
C ASP A 605 -12.21 3.76 -15.71
N THR A 606 -12.78 2.69 -16.22
CA THR A 606 -12.96 1.40 -15.53
C THR A 606 -11.62 0.69 -15.35
N PHE A 607 -11.55 -0.30 -14.44
CA PHE A 607 -10.35 -1.13 -14.23
C PHE A 607 -9.86 -1.87 -15.49
N LYS A 608 -10.72 -1.97 -16.52
CA LYS A 608 -10.34 -2.50 -17.83
C LYS A 608 -9.23 -1.67 -18.50
N SER A 609 -9.07 -0.39 -18.17
CA SER A 609 -8.00 0.44 -18.70
C SER A 609 -6.62 -0.14 -18.40
N CYS A 610 -6.46 -0.77 -17.22
CA CYS A 610 -5.23 -1.36 -16.69
C CYS A 610 -4.92 -2.76 -17.25
N LEU A 611 -5.86 -3.41 -17.94
CA LEU A 611 -5.70 -4.77 -18.48
C LEU A 611 -5.09 -4.73 -19.89
N HIS A 612 -3.86 -5.23 -20.05
CA HIS A 612 -3.14 -5.21 -21.33
C HIS A 612 -3.04 -6.59 -22.01
N SER A 613 -3.39 -7.66 -21.32
CA SER A 613 -3.55 -8.96 -21.96
C SER A 613 -4.83 -9.00 -22.82
N ASN A 614 -4.81 -9.71 -23.96
CA ASN A 614 -5.99 -10.00 -24.82
C ASN A 614 -7.09 -10.85 -24.13
N ASN A 615 -7.02 -10.94 -22.81
CA ASN A 615 -7.69 -11.86 -21.94
C ASN A 615 -8.81 -11.18 -21.15
N VAL A 616 -9.55 -10.24 -21.77
CA VAL A 616 -10.92 -9.94 -21.31
C VAL A 616 -11.69 -11.26 -21.12
N ARG A 617 -11.42 -12.28 -21.95
CA ARG A 617 -11.88 -13.65 -21.76
C ARG A 617 -11.40 -14.33 -20.47
N ALA A 618 -10.16 -14.12 -20.00
CA ALA A 618 -9.69 -14.73 -18.74
C ALA A 618 -10.34 -14.12 -17.49
N VAL A 619 -10.94 -12.94 -17.58
CA VAL A 619 -11.78 -12.37 -16.50
C VAL A 619 -13.26 -12.65 -16.75
N LEU A 620 -13.74 -12.46 -17.98
CA LEU A 620 -15.13 -12.62 -18.39
C LEU A 620 -15.59 -14.09 -18.36
N ILE A 621 -14.80 -15.04 -18.85
CA ILE A 621 -15.19 -16.46 -18.87
C ILE A 621 -15.36 -16.99 -17.45
N PRO A 622 -14.42 -16.79 -16.50
CA PRO A 622 -14.68 -17.16 -15.12
C PRO A 622 -15.89 -16.42 -14.53
N THR A 623 -16.14 -15.16 -14.92
CA THR A 623 -17.33 -14.42 -14.49
C THR A 623 -18.62 -15.09 -14.95
N LEU A 624 -18.71 -15.45 -16.24
CA LEU A 624 -19.84 -16.15 -16.83
C LEU A 624 -20.03 -17.57 -16.28
N LEU A 625 -18.95 -18.23 -15.89
CA LEU A 625 -18.98 -19.56 -15.26
C LEU A 625 -19.35 -19.51 -13.77
N GLY A 626 -19.76 -18.34 -13.25
CA GLY A 626 -20.11 -18.13 -11.84
C GLY A 626 -18.92 -18.25 -10.90
N GLN A 627 -17.71 -18.08 -11.41
CA GLN A 627 -16.45 -18.19 -10.66
C GLN A 627 -16.09 -16.87 -9.98
N PHE A 628 -16.48 -15.74 -10.58
CA PHE A 628 -16.64 -14.45 -9.89
C PHE A 628 -18.08 -14.31 -9.39
N ASP A 629 -18.30 -13.49 -8.36
CA ASP A 629 -19.61 -12.88 -8.22
C ASP A 629 -19.82 -12.00 -9.47
N ALA A 630 -20.81 -12.33 -10.29
CA ALA A 630 -21.07 -11.62 -11.55
C ALA A 630 -21.28 -10.12 -11.35
N MET A 631 -21.78 -9.70 -10.18
CA MET A 631 -21.84 -8.29 -9.83
C MET A 631 -20.47 -7.73 -9.46
N ALA A 632 -19.62 -8.46 -8.74
CA ALA A 632 -18.28 -8.01 -8.37
C ALA A 632 -17.34 -7.87 -9.60
N GLY A 633 -17.20 -8.95 -10.38
CA GLY A 633 -16.34 -8.95 -11.58
C GLY A 633 -16.87 -8.04 -12.68
N GLY A 634 -18.20 -7.98 -12.84
CA GLY A 634 -18.85 -7.03 -13.75
C GLY A 634 -18.66 -5.57 -13.31
N ARG A 635 -18.79 -5.26 -12.01
CA ARG A 635 -18.55 -3.91 -11.48
C ARG A 635 -17.11 -3.49 -11.65
N LEU A 636 -16.12 -4.35 -11.38
CA LEU A 636 -14.71 -4.00 -11.56
C LEU A 636 -14.41 -3.57 -13.01
N LEU A 637 -14.97 -4.29 -13.98
CA LEU A 637 -14.75 -4.01 -15.41
C LEU A 637 -15.64 -2.91 -16.01
N ALA A 638 -16.71 -2.50 -15.32
CA ALA A 638 -17.71 -1.58 -15.86
C ALA A 638 -17.92 -0.30 -15.03
N THR A 639 -17.43 -0.26 -13.80
CA THR A 639 -17.52 0.91 -12.92
C THR A 639 -16.22 1.69 -13.02
N PRO A 640 -16.26 3.01 -13.25
CA PRO A 640 -15.14 3.90 -13.02
C PRO A 640 -14.42 3.60 -11.72
N ILE A 641 -13.09 3.56 -11.75
CA ILE A 641 -12.29 3.18 -10.58
C ILE A 641 -12.48 4.17 -9.43
N SER A 642 -12.58 5.46 -9.75
CA SER A 642 -12.88 6.50 -8.75
C SER A 642 -14.22 6.25 -8.03
N LEU A 643 -15.28 5.86 -8.74
CA LEU A 643 -16.56 5.47 -8.12
C LEU A 643 -16.45 4.19 -7.29
N LEU A 644 -15.53 3.29 -7.65
CA LEU A 644 -15.30 2.05 -6.93
C LEU A 644 -14.69 2.37 -5.56
N PHE A 645 -13.61 3.14 -5.51
CA PHE A 645 -13.00 3.60 -4.26
C PHE A 645 -13.96 4.43 -3.40
N GLY A 646 -14.71 5.35 -4.03
CA GLY A 646 -15.81 6.12 -3.42
C GLY A 646 -16.78 5.31 -2.56
N LYS A 647 -17.00 4.05 -2.96
CA LYS A 647 -17.97 3.15 -2.34
C LYS A 647 -17.35 2.16 -1.38
N MET A 648 -16.04 2.23 -1.15
CA MET A 648 -15.28 1.30 -0.32
C MET A 648 -14.46 2.02 0.76
N PRO A 649 -15.08 2.88 1.58
CA PRO A 649 -14.36 3.74 2.52
C PRO A 649 -13.66 2.99 3.67
N GLY A 650 -13.84 1.66 3.78
CA GLY A 650 -13.03 0.82 4.68
C GLY A 650 -11.71 0.34 4.08
N THR A 651 -11.59 0.36 2.76
CA THR A 651 -10.30 0.08 2.09
C THR A 651 -9.53 1.37 1.88
N HIS A 652 -10.26 2.41 1.48
CA HIS A 652 -9.73 3.71 1.06
C HIS A 652 -10.67 4.79 1.58
N ALA A 653 -10.40 5.29 2.79
CA ALA A 653 -11.10 6.46 3.31
C ALA A 653 -10.53 7.71 2.65
N GLU A 654 -11.40 8.68 2.42
CA GLU A 654 -11.01 9.99 1.92
C GLU A 654 -10.02 10.68 2.88
N ASP A 655 -9.09 11.45 2.34
CA ASP A 655 -8.10 12.23 3.10
C ASP A 655 -8.75 13.13 4.16
N ARG A 656 -9.89 13.77 3.85
CA ARG A 656 -10.65 14.57 4.83
C ARG A 656 -11.09 13.74 6.03
N TYR A 657 -11.57 12.52 5.82
CA TYR A 657 -11.97 11.66 6.92
C TYR A 657 -10.79 11.30 7.82
N ILE A 658 -9.65 10.91 7.22
CA ILE A 658 -8.43 10.59 7.97
C ILE A 658 -7.92 11.82 8.72
N TYR A 659 -7.92 12.99 8.08
CA TYR A 659 -7.58 14.26 8.70
C TYR A 659 -8.48 14.60 9.89
N GLU A 660 -9.80 14.47 9.76
CA GLU A 660 -10.74 14.74 10.86
C GLU A 660 -10.54 13.77 12.03
N SER A 661 -10.27 12.50 11.75
CA SER A 661 -9.91 11.48 12.74
C SER A 661 -8.59 11.81 13.46
N PHE A 662 -7.59 12.28 12.72
CA PHE A 662 -6.31 12.74 13.26
C PHE A 662 -6.48 13.98 14.15
N VAL A 663 -7.15 15.04 13.66
CA VAL A 663 -7.43 16.25 14.43
C VAL A 663 -8.23 15.93 15.69
N ARG A 664 -9.21 15.03 15.58
CA ARG A 664 -9.94 14.53 16.74
C ARG A 664 -8.98 13.98 17.78
N THR A 665 -8.05 13.13 17.36
CA THR A 665 -7.08 12.52 18.27
C THR A 665 -6.13 13.56 18.87
N VAL A 666 -5.72 14.56 18.08
CA VAL A 666 -4.92 15.68 18.58
C VAL A 666 -5.63 16.46 19.70
N ILE A 667 -6.96 16.62 19.60
CA ILE A 667 -7.77 17.29 20.62
C ILE A 667 -8.04 16.38 21.82
N GLU A 668 -8.28 15.10 21.60
CA GLU A 668 -8.71 14.17 22.64
C GLU A 668 -7.55 13.58 23.46
N GLU A 669 -6.45 13.19 22.81
CA GLU A 669 -5.31 12.45 23.41
C GLU A 669 -3.98 13.23 23.40
N ASP A 670 -3.90 14.35 22.68
CA ASP A 670 -2.75 15.26 22.66
C ASP A 670 -1.36 14.60 22.47
N PRO A 671 -1.15 13.85 21.37
CA PRO A 671 0.09 13.13 21.11
C PRO A 671 1.32 14.05 21.09
N ASP A 672 2.43 13.54 21.60
CA ASP A 672 3.75 14.20 21.61
C ASP A 672 4.47 14.06 20.26
N VAL A 673 4.30 12.91 19.61
CA VAL A 673 4.75 12.67 18.24
C VAL A 673 3.57 12.15 17.44
N ALA A 674 3.20 12.83 16.37
CA ALA A 674 2.09 12.41 15.53
C ALA A 674 2.45 12.48 14.03
N TYR A 675 2.08 11.44 13.29
CA TYR A 675 2.27 11.35 11.85
C TYR A 675 0.92 11.22 11.15
N LEU A 676 0.67 12.08 10.17
CA LEU A 676 -0.49 12.02 9.29
C LEU A 676 -0.02 11.78 7.85
N ASN A 677 -0.51 10.74 7.21
CA ASN A 677 -0.35 10.50 5.77
C ASN A 677 -1.71 10.61 5.06
N LEU A 678 -1.81 11.52 4.11
CA LEU A 678 -2.95 11.71 3.23
C LEU A 678 -2.61 11.09 1.86
N ALA A 679 -3.23 9.96 1.51
CA ALA A 679 -2.86 9.17 0.33
C ALA A 679 -3.90 9.09 -0.79
N ASP A 680 -4.92 9.96 -0.83
CA ASP A 680 -5.85 9.95 -1.97
C ASP A 680 -5.14 10.33 -3.28
N LEU A 681 -4.10 11.16 -3.22
CA LEU A 681 -3.32 11.57 -4.39
C LEU A 681 -2.67 10.35 -5.06
N ASP A 682 -2.00 9.50 -4.27
CA ASP A 682 -1.40 8.26 -4.75
C ASP A 682 -2.44 7.26 -5.28
N ASN A 683 -3.44 6.97 -4.45
CA ASN A 683 -4.48 5.99 -4.78
C ASN A 683 -5.25 6.38 -6.04
N THR A 684 -5.53 7.67 -6.24
CA THR A 684 -6.23 8.18 -7.42
C THR A 684 -5.28 8.24 -8.61
N GLY A 685 -4.06 8.76 -8.40
CA GLY A 685 -3.05 8.94 -9.42
C GLY A 685 -2.65 7.66 -10.13
N HIS A 686 -2.59 6.52 -9.44
CA HIS A 686 -2.37 5.23 -10.09
C HIS A 686 -3.33 4.93 -11.26
N PHE A 687 -4.53 5.54 -11.28
CA PHE A 687 -5.55 5.31 -12.29
C PHE A 687 -5.84 6.52 -13.17
N THR A 688 -5.56 7.73 -12.69
CA THR A 688 -5.84 8.98 -13.41
C THR A 688 -4.58 9.67 -13.90
N GLY A 689 -3.39 9.31 -13.42
CA GLY A 689 -2.16 10.02 -13.75
C GLY A 689 -1.79 11.09 -12.72
N ALA A 690 -0.57 11.59 -12.88
CA ALA A 690 -0.01 12.72 -12.14
C ALA A 690 -0.12 14.03 -12.96
N SER A 691 -0.26 15.14 -12.25
CA SER A 691 -0.50 16.47 -12.81
C SER A 691 0.62 17.47 -12.51
N SER A 692 1.75 17.01 -11.94
CA SER A 692 2.87 17.83 -11.44
C SER A 692 3.54 18.68 -12.54
N ILE A 693 4.33 19.70 -12.14
CA ILE A 693 5.07 20.56 -13.11
C ILE A 693 5.98 19.73 -14.00
N GLN A 694 6.54 18.65 -13.46
CA GLN A 694 7.43 17.74 -14.18
C GLN A 694 6.73 17.02 -15.34
N THR A 695 5.39 17.02 -15.36
CA THR A 695 4.58 16.38 -16.39
C THR A 695 3.98 17.37 -17.40
N PHE A 696 4.27 18.68 -17.30
CA PHE A 696 3.61 19.70 -18.12
C PHE A 696 3.73 19.47 -19.63
N ASP A 697 4.88 18.98 -20.10
CA ASP A 697 5.11 18.67 -21.52
C ASP A 697 4.43 17.36 -21.97
N GLU A 698 3.84 16.60 -21.03
CA GLU A 698 3.06 15.40 -21.29
C GLU A 698 1.57 15.72 -21.52
N TRP A 699 1.13 16.92 -21.11
CA TRP A 699 -0.24 17.39 -21.20
C TRP A 699 -0.43 18.42 -22.32
N GLU A 700 -1.40 18.17 -23.20
CA GLU A 700 -1.90 19.13 -24.18
C GLU A 700 -3.19 19.75 -23.66
N SER A 701 -3.15 21.04 -23.30
CA SER A 701 -4.36 21.75 -22.86
C SER A 701 -5.19 22.22 -24.05
N THR A 702 -6.50 21.99 -23.98
CA THR A 702 -7.47 22.45 -24.98
C THR A 702 -7.81 23.94 -24.84
N GLY A 703 -7.30 24.61 -23.79
CA GLY A 703 -7.51 26.02 -23.51
C GLY A 703 -8.86 26.35 -22.87
N THR A 704 -9.57 25.37 -22.31
CA THR A 704 -10.77 25.62 -21.49
C THR A 704 -10.39 26.23 -20.12
N ALA A 705 -11.38 26.58 -19.31
CA ALA A 705 -11.14 27.10 -17.96
C ALA A 705 -10.68 26.01 -16.97
N LYS A 706 -10.93 24.74 -17.30
CA LYS A 706 -10.62 23.55 -16.48
C LYS A 706 -9.48 22.76 -17.10
N ALA A 707 -9.03 21.71 -16.43
CA ALA A 707 -8.10 20.72 -16.99
C ALA A 707 -8.74 19.33 -17.18
N ASP A 708 -10.07 19.22 -17.04
CA ASP A 708 -10.83 17.97 -17.21
C ASP A 708 -10.81 17.43 -18.65
N ASP A 709 -10.56 18.31 -19.63
CA ASP A 709 -10.44 17.98 -21.04
C ASP A 709 -8.99 18.03 -21.58
N ASP A 710 -8.00 18.26 -20.72
CA ASP A 710 -6.58 18.12 -21.06
C ASP A 710 -6.28 16.66 -21.49
N TYR A 711 -5.36 16.51 -22.44
CA TYR A 711 -5.01 15.23 -23.03
C TYR A 711 -3.55 14.86 -22.73
N ASN A 712 -3.32 13.64 -22.27
CA ASN A 712 -1.96 13.15 -22.03
C ASN A 712 -1.38 12.37 -23.24
N LYS A 713 -0.13 12.67 -23.61
CA LYS A 713 0.55 12.04 -24.75
C LYS A 713 0.89 10.56 -24.56
N PHE A 714 1.05 10.08 -23.33
CA PHE A 714 1.44 8.71 -23.00
C PHE A 714 0.26 7.75 -22.81
N SER A 715 -0.87 8.22 -22.29
CA SER A 715 -2.05 7.38 -22.05
C SER A 715 -3.36 8.11 -22.32
N PRO A 716 -4.36 7.46 -22.96
CA PRO A 716 -5.68 8.07 -23.15
C PRO A 716 -6.56 8.04 -21.88
N TRP A 717 -6.11 7.35 -20.84
CA TRP A 717 -6.87 7.14 -19.59
C TRP A 717 -6.62 8.21 -18.55
N MET A 718 -5.53 8.97 -18.69
CA MET A 718 -5.16 9.97 -17.71
C MET A 718 -6.09 11.19 -17.76
N ARG A 719 -6.26 11.80 -16.58
CA ARG A 719 -7.05 12.99 -16.30
C ARG A 719 -6.31 13.81 -15.25
N ARG A 720 -6.23 15.11 -15.50
CA ARG A 720 -5.41 16.02 -14.71
C ARG A 720 -6.14 16.50 -13.45
N GLU A 721 -7.44 16.74 -13.57
CA GLU A 721 -8.23 17.48 -12.59
C GLU A 721 -8.34 16.75 -11.24
N GLU A 722 -8.53 15.43 -11.23
CA GLU A 722 -8.70 14.67 -9.98
C GLU A 722 -7.50 14.84 -9.03
N ALA A 723 -6.27 14.81 -9.55
CA ALA A 723 -5.08 15.05 -8.74
C ALA A 723 -4.99 16.52 -8.26
N LEU A 724 -5.44 17.47 -9.07
CA LEU A 724 -5.45 18.89 -8.70
C LEU A 724 -6.49 19.19 -7.61
N ASP A 725 -7.65 18.56 -7.65
CA ASP A 725 -8.69 18.73 -6.61
C ASP A 725 -8.26 18.17 -5.27
N ILE A 726 -7.62 17.00 -5.26
CA ILE A 726 -7.01 16.44 -4.05
C ILE A 726 -5.97 17.40 -3.48
N ILE A 727 -5.08 17.94 -4.31
CA ILE A 727 -4.05 18.88 -3.85
C ILE A 727 -4.66 20.16 -3.25
N ARG A 728 -5.74 20.69 -3.85
CA ARG A 728 -6.46 21.85 -3.31
C ARG A 728 -7.11 21.54 -1.97
N GLU A 729 -7.69 20.37 -1.81
CA GLU A 729 -8.25 19.91 -0.54
C GLU A 729 -7.15 19.79 0.52
N VAL A 730 -6.05 19.12 0.21
CA VAL A 730 -4.90 18.98 1.10
C VAL A 730 -4.37 20.33 1.59
N ASP A 731 -4.32 21.36 0.74
CA ASP A 731 -3.93 22.71 1.14
C ASP A 731 -4.90 23.32 2.17
N VAL A 732 -6.21 23.08 2.03
CA VAL A 732 -7.23 23.51 3.01
C VAL A 732 -7.09 22.74 4.33
N LEU A 733 -6.93 21.42 4.28
CA LEU A 733 -6.74 20.59 5.47
C LEU A 733 -5.46 20.99 6.23
N PHE A 734 -4.37 21.29 5.51
CA PHE A 734 -3.14 21.79 6.12
C PHE A 734 -3.32 23.16 6.77
N ALA A 735 -4.09 24.07 6.15
CA ALA A 735 -4.42 25.37 6.74
C ALA A 735 -5.16 25.22 8.07
N ASP A 736 -6.16 24.34 8.11
CA ASP A 736 -6.93 24.02 9.31
C ASP A 736 -6.03 23.40 10.40
N PHE A 737 -5.07 22.54 10.01
CA PHE A 737 -4.10 21.97 10.93
C PHE A 737 -3.22 23.05 11.60
N VAL A 738 -2.62 23.93 10.79
CA VAL A 738 -1.80 25.04 11.28
C VAL A 738 -2.61 25.96 12.19
N LYS A 739 -3.86 26.23 11.83
CA LYS A 739 -4.78 27.03 12.65
C LYS A 739 -5.03 26.37 14.01
N LEU A 740 -5.30 25.07 14.06
CA LEU A 740 -5.47 24.32 15.31
C LEU A 740 -4.24 24.47 16.22
N LEU A 741 -3.04 24.28 15.68
CA LEU A 741 -1.81 24.41 16.47
C LEU A 741 -1.60 25.84 16.99
N LYS A 742 -1.96 26.86 16.19
CA LYS A 742 -1.89 28.28 16.60
C LYS A 742 -2.91 28.59 17.70
N GLU A 743 -4.15 28.10 17.58
CA GLU A 743 -5.20 28.28 18.60
C GLU A 743 -4.85 27.60 19.93
N ARG A 744 -4.09 26.50 19.88
CA ARG A 744 -3.57 25.82 21.07
C ARG A 744 -2.29 26.44 21.65
N GLY A 745 -1.67 27.38 20.94
CA GLY A 745 -0.41 27.98 21.33
C GLY A 745 0.81 27.07 21.20
N VAL A 746 0.68 25.91 20.54
CA VAL A 746 1.76 24.92 20.38
C VAL A 746 2.54 25.09 19.08
N TYR A 747 2.03 25.87 18.12
CA TYR A 747 2.65 26.04 16.80
C TYR A 747 4.11 26.52 16.88
N ASP A 748 4.39 27.51 17.74
CA ASP A 748 5.73 28.11 17.83
C ASP A 748 6.74 27.19 18.50
N SER A 749 6.33 26.35 19.44
CA SER A 749 7.22 25.43 20.17
C SER A 749 7.42 24.08 19.49
N SER A 750 6.56 23.73 18.53
CA SER A 750 6.56 22.44 17.83
C SER A 750 7.56 22.37 16.69
N VAL A 751 7.97 21.14 16.38
CA VAL A 751 8.58 20.76 15.10
C VAL A 751 7.46 20.31 14.16
N ILE A 752 7.43 20.84 12.95
CA ILE A 752 6.47 20.44 11.92
C ILE A 752 7.23 20.08 10.65
N VAL A 753 7.00 18.86 10.15
CA VAL A 753 7.56 18.36 8.90
C VAL A 753 6.42 18.20 7.90
N PHE A 754 6.45 18.94 6.80
CA PHE A 754 5.58 18.71 5.64
C PHE A 754 6.40 18.00 4.56
N LEU A 755 5.95 16.82 4.11
CA LEU A 755 6.71 15.99 3.19
C LEU A 755 5.83 15.15 2.25
N SER A 756 6.49 14.39 1.38
CA SER A 756 5.94 13.21 0.70
C SER A 756 6.88 12.03 0.89
N ASP A 757 6.37 10.81 0.71
CA ASP A 757 7.12 9.55 0.69
C ASP A 757 7.70 9.20 -0.70
N HIS A 758 7.15 9.80 -1.76
CA HIS A 758 7.66 9.78 -3.13
C HIS A 758 6.92 10.78 -4.03
N GLY A 759 7.36 10.93 -5.27
CA GLY A 759 6.58 11.53 -6.36
C GLY A 759 5.82 10.48 -7.18
N MET A 760 5.35 10.86 -8.37
CA MET A 760 4.63 9.96 -9.29
C MET A 760 4.86 10.35 -10.74
N ASP A 761 5.00 9.35 -11.59
CA ASP A 761 5.25 9.49 -13.03
C ASP A 761 4.08 8.93 -13.84
N ASN A 762 3.75 9.63 -14.93
CA ASN A 762 2.82 9.14 -15.95
C ASN A 762 3.51 8.08 -16.82
N LEU A 763 2.84 6.97 -17.08
CA LEU A 763 3.44 5.82 -17.77
C LEU A 763 2.90 5.65 -19.20
N LYS A 764 3.78 5.14 -20.06
CA LYS A 764 3.50 4.84 -21.46
C LYS A 764 2.51 3.68 -21.60
N ASP A 765 1.48 3.88 -22.42
CA ASP A 765 0.42 2.89 -22.67
C ASP A 765 0.53 2.29 -24.10
N PRO A 766 0.42 0.96 -24.26
CA PRO A 766 0.30 0.30 -25.57
C PRO A 766 -0.79 0.81 -26.51
N LYS A 767 -1.88 1.39 -25.99
CA LYS A 767 -2.95 2.02 -26.79
C LYS A 767 -2.49 3.31 -27.46
N ARG A 768 -1.40 3.90 -26.96
CA ARG A 768 -0.62 4.97 -27.60
C ARG A 768 0.46 4.43 -28.51
N GLY A 769 0.60 3.11 -28.64
CA GLY A 769 1.58 2.43 -29.47
C GLY A 769 2.97 2.29 -28.85
N TYR A 770 3.08 2.39 -27.52
CA TYR A 770 4.30 2.05 -26.79
C TYR A 770 4.37 0.55 -26.51
N GLU A 771 5.57 0.03 -26.27
CA GLU A 771 5.74 -1.35 -25.84
C GLU A 771 5.55 -1.48 -24.32
N LEU A 772 5.03 -2.63 -23.87
CA LEU A 772 4.85 -2.95 -22.47
C LEU A 772 5.99 -3.87 -22.01
N MET A 773 6.66 -3.54 -20.90
CA MET A 773 7.83 -4.31 -20.45
C MET A 773 7.41 -5.55 -19.65
N ASP A 774 7.13 -6.63 -20.36
CA ASP A 774 6.87 -7.95 -19.75
C ASP A 774 8.20 -8.67 -19.53
N ILE A 775 8.77 -8.54 -18.32
CA ILE A 775 10.05 -9.15 -17.94
C ILE A 775 10.03 -10.66 -18.15
N ARG A 776 8.91 -11.33 -17.80
CA ARG A 776 8.77 -12.78 -18.00
C ARG A 776 8.84 -13.13 -19.48
N LYS A 777 8.20 -12.36 -20.35
CA LYS A 777 8.27 -12.55 -21.80
C LYS A 777 9.68 -12.28 -22.35
N ILE A 778 10.34 -11.21 -21.95
CA ILE A 778 11.69 -10.86 -22.41
C ILE A 778 12.68 -11.99 -22.09
N LEU A 779 12.62 -12.50 -20.85
CA LEU A 779 13.46 -13.61 -20.40
C LEU A 779 13.07 -14.93 -21.07
N ARG A 780 11.77 -15.19 -21.22
CA ARG A 780 11.27 -16.38 -21.92
C ARG A 780 11.73 -16.42 -23.37
N ASP A 781 11.69 -15.30 -24.09
CA ASP A 781 12.14 -15.20 -25.48
C ASP A 781 13.65 -15.47 -25.63
N SER A 782 14.40 -15.37 -24.52
CA SER A 782 15.83 -15.69 -24.40
C SER A 782 16.09 -17.11 -23.86
N GLY A 783 15.05 -17.91 -23.65
CA GLY A 783 15.12 -19.31 -23.24
C GLY A 783 15.17 -19.55 -21.73
N PHE A 784 14.77 -18.58 -20.89
CA PHE A 784 14.60 -18.79 -19.46
C PHE A 784 13.18 -19.26 -19.12
N VAL A 785 13.06 -20.20 -18.20
CA VAL A 785 11.77 -20.75 -17.74
C VAL A 785 11.44 -20.24 -16.35
N TYR A 786 10.34 -19.50 -16.23
CA TYR A 786 9.83 -19.00 -14.95
C TYR A 786 9.55 -20.15 -13.96
N HIS A 787 9.86 -19.96 -12.68
CA HIS A 787 9.90 -20.95 -11.58
C HIS A 787 11.00 -22.02 -11.66
N ASP A 788 11.52 -22.38 -12.83
CA ASP A 788 12.60 -23.37 -12.97
C ASP A 788 13.99 -22.70 -12.94
N ASP A 789 14.12 -21.56 -13.64
CA ASP A 789 15.37 -20.80 -13.72
C ASP A 789 15.40 -19.59 -12.77
N TYR A 790 14.26 -18.94 -12.56
CA TYR A 790 14.16 -17.72 -11.75
C TYR A 790 12.74 -17.53 -11.21
N PHE A 791 12.63 -16.71 -10.17
CA PHE A 791 11.39 -16.09 -9.74
C PHE A 791 11.47 -14.58 -9.95
N GLU A 792 10.34 -13.95 -10.23
CA GLU A 792 10.22 -12.54 -10.54
C GLU A 792 9.00 -11.98 -9.81
N PHE A 793 9.16 -10.79 -9.25
CA PHE A 793 8.12 -10.09 -8.52
C PHE A 793 8.30 -8.57 -8.63
N GLY A 794 7.24 -7.87 -9.01
CA GLY A 794 7.17 -6.41 -8.93
C GLY A 794 6.01 -5.82 -9.72
N VAL A 795 5.93 -4.50 -9.74
CA VAL A 795 4.85 -3.76 -10.38
C VAL A 795 5.35 -2.40 -10.88
N ALA A 796 4.89 -2.02 -12.05
CA ALA A 796 5.04 -0.69 -12.64
C ALA A 796 6.49 -0.16 -12.71
N GLU A 797 6.99 0.63 -11.75
CA GLU A 797 8.34 1.21 -11.82
C GLU A 797 9.43 0.41 -11.11
N MET A 798 9.11 -0.75 -10.55
CA MET A 798 10.14 -1.59 -9.97
C MET A 798 9.82 -3.08 -10.06
N ASN A 799 10.85 -3.84 -10.37
CA ASN A 799 10.79 -5.29 -10.42
C ASN A 799 12.00 -5.94 -9.75
N CYS A 800 11.83 -7.14 -9.22
CA CYS A 800 12.84 -7.90 -8.50
C CYS A 800 12.95 -9.30 -9.11
N VAL A 801 14.17 -9.83 -9.20
CA VAL A 801 14.44 -11.22 -9.61
C VAL A 801 15.23 -11.94 -8.52
N TRP A 802 14.84 -13.20 -8.30
CA TRP A 802 15.57 -14.17 -7.47
C TRP A 802 16.02 -15.33 -8.34
N CYS A 803 17.30 -15.68 -8.28
CA CYS A 803 17.90 -16.74 -9.06
C CYS A 803 19.04 -17.39 -8.28
N SER A 804 18.84 -18.64 -7.87
CA SER A 804 19.83 -19.41 -7.10
C SER A 804 21.09 -19.77 -7.90
N ASP A 805 21.03 -19.72 -9.23
CA ASP A 805 22.14 -20.01 -10.13
C ASP A 805 22.80 -18.70 -10.61
N LYS A 806 24.04 -18.47 -10.15
CA LYS A 806 24.79 -17.24 -10.46
C LYS A 806 25.09 -17.06 -11.95
N ASP A 807 25.28 -18.15 -12.70
CA ASP A 807 25.57 -18.07 -14.13
C ASP A 807 24.30 -17.72 -14.92
N LYS A 808 23.14 -18.25 -14.50
CA LYS A 808 21.84 -17.84 -15.04
C LYS A 808 21.52 -16.39 -14.69
N LEU A 809 21.72 -15.97 -13.44
CA LEU A 809 21.50 -14.60 -13.00
C LEU A 809 22.32 -13.59 -13.82
N ALA A 810 23.60 -13.85 -14.05
CA ALA A 810 24.46 -12.98 -14.87
C ALA A 810 23.97 -12.89 -16.33
N ARG A 811 23.40 -13.97 -16.87
CA ARG A 811 22.81 -13.97 -18.22
C ARG A 811 21.45 -13.28 -18.27
N ILE A 812 20.62 -13.44 -17.23
CA ILE A 812 19.36 -12.69 -17.06
C ILE A 812 19.66 -11.20 -17.07
N GLN A 813 20.62 -10.76 -16.25
CA GLN A 813 21.07 -9.37 -16.20
C GLN A 813 21.47 -8.87 -17.59
N LYS A 814 22.32 -9.63 -18.29
CA LYS A 814 22.76 -9.29 -19.65
C LYS A 814 21.60 -9.17 -20.64
N VAL A 815 20.64 -10.09 -20.63
CA VAL A 815 19.48 -10.04 -21.55
C VAL A 815 18.66 -8.78 -21.33
N LEU A 816 18.47 -8.38 -20.07
CA LEU A 816 17.74 -7.18 -19.71
C LEU A 816 18.53 -5.91 -20.06
N ASP A 817 19.85 -5.89 -19.84
CA ASP A 817 20.74 -4.77 -20.21
C ASP A 817 20.88 -4.58 -21.74
N GLU A 818 20.68 -5.64 -22.52
CA GLU A 818 20.72 -5.59 -23.99
C GLU A 818 19.33 -5.39 -24.61
N HIS A 819 18.25 -5.42 -23.81
CA HIS A 819 16.89 -5.20 -24.29
C HIS A 819 16.73 -3.77 -24.81
N ALA A 820 16.07 -3.63 -25.95
CA ALA A 820 15.86 -2.34 -26.59
C ALA A 820 14.50 -2.28 -27.28
N VAL A 821 13.89 -1.10 -27.20
CA VAL A 821 12.58 -0.78 -27.79
C VAL A 821 12.74 0.36 -28.79
N GLU A 822 11.85 0.40 -29.78
CA GLU A 822 11.73 1.54 -30.69
C GLU A 822 10.72 2.53 -30.11
N ASP A 823 11.21 3.53 -29.38
CA ASP A 823 10.41 4.60 -28.81
C ASP A 823 10.05 5.64 -29.89
N LYS A 824 8.81 6.13 -29.85
CA LYS A 824 8.30 7.08 -30.85
C LYS A 824 8.96 8.45 -30.81
N GLU A 825 9.41 8.86 -29.62
CA GLU A 825 9.96 10.18 -29.34
C GLU A 825 11.49 10.12 -29.25
N LEU A 826 12.02 9.03 -28.68
CA LEU A 826 13.44 8.87 -28.37
C LEU A 826 14.20 7.97 -29.35
N GLY A 827 13.49 7.28 -30.27
CA GLY A 827 14.07 6.29 -31.16
C GLY A 827 14.46 5.00 -30.41
N ARG A 828 15.49 4.31 -30.87
CA ARG A 828 15.94 3.06 -30.24
C ARG A 828 16.62 3.33 -28.90
N ILE A 829 16.02 2.85 -27.81
CA ILE A 829 16.51 3.03 -26.44
C ILE A 829 16.54 1.69 -25.69
N ASN A 830 17.35 1.60 -24.62
CA ASN A 830 17.17 0.58 -23.59
C ASN A 830 16.22 1.16 -22.51
N PRO A 831 15.03 0.56 -22.28
CA PRO A 831 14.05 1.06 -21.32
C PRO A 831 14.23 0.52 -19.90
N LEU A 832 15.27 -0.28 -19.60
CA LEU A 832 15.51 -0.93 -18.31
C LEU A 832 16.90 -0.59 -17.75
N ILE A 833 16.98 -0.47 -16.43
CA ILE A 833 18.21 -0.45 -15.65
C ILE A 833 18.20 -1.69 -14.77
N THR A 834 19.27 -2.49 -14.81
CA THR A 834 19.43 -3.62 -13.90
C THR A 834 20.49 -3.34 -12.85
N ILE A 835 20.23 -3.76 -11.62
CA ILE A 835 21.09 -3.51 -10.47
C ILE A 835 21.29 -4.84 -9.76
N ASN A 836 22.50 -5.39 -9.80
CA ASN A 836 22.85 -6.61 -9.07
C ASN A 836 23.30 -6.31 -7.63
N GLN A 837 23.40 -7.34 -6.79
CA GLN A 837 23.75 -7.17 -5.37
C GLN A 837 25.07 -6.42 -5.12
N GLN A 838 26.07 -6.55 -6.00
CA GLN A 838 27.32 -5.78 -5.86
C GLN A 838 27.08 -4.30 -6.12
N GLN A 839 26.29 -3.95 -7.13
CA GLN A 839 25.88 -2.57 -7.40
C GLN A 839 24.96 -2.01 -6.31
N MET A 840 24.07 -2.83 -5.72
CA MET A 840 23.26 -2.42 -4.57
C MET A 840 24.15 -2.04 -3.36
N LYS A 841 25.21 -2.83 -3.14
CA LYS A 841 26.17 -2.61 -2.06
C LYS A 841 27.05 -1.38 -2.29
N ASP A 842 27.60 -1.26 -3.49
CA ASP A 842 28.59 -0.22 -3.82
C ASP A 842 27.96 1.12 -4.26
N GLY A 843 26.66 1.10 -4.60
CA GLY A 843 25.98 2.21 -5.25
C GLY A 843 26.22 2.25 -6.76
N LEU A 844 25.45 3.08 -7.45
CA LEU A 844 25.51 3.24 -8.91
C LEU A 844 25.18 4.69 -9.30
N ASP A 845 26.09 5.36 -10.01
CA ASP A 845 25.85 6.68 -10.60
C ASP A 845 25.34 6.52 -12.04
N LEU A 846 24.13 7.01 -12.31
CA LEU A 846 23.47 6.94 -13.61
C LEU A 846 23.49 8.31 -14.32
N GLY A 847 24.31 9.25 -13.82
CA GLY A 847 24.47 10.58 -14.35
C GLY A 847 23.19 11.40 -14.20
N LYS A 848 22.62 11.84 -15.32
CA LYS A 848 21.41 12.69 -15.31
C LYS A 848 20.15 11.96 -14.86
N GLU A 849 20.16 10.63 -14.87
CA GLU A 849 19.00 9.83 -14.45
C GLU A 849 18.92 9.67 -12.94
N GLY A 850 19.98 10.04 -12.21
CA GLY A 850 20.06 9.95 -10.75
C GLY A 850 21.19 9.05 -10.30
N LYS A 851 21.15 8.68 -9.02
CA LYS A 851 22.13 7.80 -8.38
C LYS A 851 21.43 6.87 -7.41
N ILE A 852 22.06 5.71 -7.19
CA ILE A 852 21.74 4.75 -6.14
C ILE A 852 22.88 4.80 -5.15
N ARG A 853 22.58 5.02 -3.89
CA ARG A 853 23.58 5.15 -2.83
C ARG A 853 24.10 3.77 -2.42
N PRO A 854 25.35 3.71 -1.94
CA PRO A 854 25.88 2.49 -1.35
C PRO A 854 24.98 2.04 -0.19
N GLY A 855 24.52 0.78 -0.22
CA GLY A 855 23.66 0.24 0.84
C GLY A 855 22.16 0.49 0.66
N GLU A 856 21.75 1.38 -0.25
CA GLU A 856 20.35 1.84 -0.37
C GLU A 856 19.36 0.71 -0.62
N LEU A 857 19.75 -0.22 -1.50
CA LEU A 857 18.97 -1.39 -1.90
C LEU A 857 19.59 -2.70 -1.37
N TYR A 858 20.50 -2.62 -0.38
CA TYR A 858 21.26 -3.76 0.12
C TYR A 858 21.04 -3.95 1.61
N SER A 859 20.31 -5.00 1.99
CA SER A 859 20.20 -5.40 3.40
C SER A 859 21.34 -6.33 3.78
N GLU A 860 22.27 -5.84 4.61
CA GLU A 860 23.37 -6.66 5.12
C GLU A 860 22.86 -7.88 5.90
N TYR A 861 21.81 -7.71 6.71
CA TYR A 861 21.22 -8.78 7.51
C TYR A 861 20.55 -9.84 6.62
N TRP A 862 19.58 -9.46 5.81
CA TRP A 862 18.75 -10.42 5.06
C TRP A 862 19.51 -11.16 3.95
N ILE A 863 20.55 -10.54 3.39
CA ILE A 863 21.43 -11.20 2.43
C ILE A 863 22.32 -12.24 3.11
N SER A 864 22.70 -12.03 4.38
CA SER A 864 23.58 -12.94 5.14
C SER A 864 22.83 -14.02 5.94
N HIS A 865 21.52 -13.87 6.14
CA HIS A 865 20.69 -14.72 7.01
C HIS A 865 19.49 -15.33 6.26
N THR A 866 19.76 -16.00 5.13
CA THR A 866 18.73 -16.59 4.26
C THR A 866 18.03 -17.82 4.85
N ASP A 867 18.48 -18.31 6.00
CA ASP A 867 17.93 -19.47 6.73
C ASP A 867 16.96 -19.08 7.85
N VAL A 868 16.76 -17.79 8.11
CA VAL A 868 15.79 -17.31 9.10
C VAL A 868 14.38 -17.68 8.65
N LYS A 869 13.72 -18.50 9.46
CA LYS A 869 12.35 -18.92 9.22
C LYS A 869 11.44 -17.69 9.24
N ASP A 870 10.59 -17.57 8.22
CA ASP A 870 9.63 -16.46 8.05
C ASP A 870 10.31 -15.08 7.90
N GLY A 871 11.63 -15.04 7.60
CA GLY A 871 12.41 -13.82 7.37
C GLY A 871 12.43 -13.38 5.90
N ASN A 872 12.98 -12.20 5.59
CA ASN A 872 12.98 -11.68 4.21
C ASN A 872 13.95 -12.44 3.31
N VAL A 873 13.49 -12.76 2.10
CA VAL A 873 14.31 -13.24 0.99
C VAL A 873 14.68 -12.04 0.12
N TRP A 874 15.89 -11.52 0.30
CA TRP A 874 16.33 -10.33 -0.43
C TRP A 874 16.51 -10.59 -1.94
N PRO A 875 16.16 -9.62 -2.82
CA PRO A 875 16.36 -9.77 -4.27
C PRO A 875 17.81 -9.97 -4.69
N ASP A 876 18.01 -10.71 -5.78
CA ASP A 876 19.32 -10.86 -6.44
C ASP A 876 19.56 -9.76 -7.50
N LEU A 877 18.47 -9.26 -8.10
CA LEU A 877 18.48 -8.18 -9.09
C LEU A 877 17.28 -7.25 -8.86
N TYR A 878 17.50 -5.94 -8.88
CA TYR A 878 16.45 -4.95 -9.12
C TYR A 878 16.43 -4.55 -10.59
N ILE A 879 15.23 -4.30 -11.11
CA ILE A 879 14.98 -3.80 -12.46
C ILE A 879 14.13 -2.54 -12.31
N ILE A 880 14.64 -1.42 -12.83
CA ILE A 880 13.96 -0.13 -12.81
C ILE A 880 13.75 0.29 -14.27
N PRO A 881 12.50 0.52 -14.72
CA PRO A 881 12.28 1.05 -16.04
C PRO A 881 12.64 2.55 -16.09
N ARG A 882 12.96 3.03 -17.29
CA ARG A 882 13.29 4.44 -17.56
C ARG A 882 12.40 5.00 -18.67
N HIS A 883 12.40 6.33 -18.81
CA HIS A 883 11.66 7.04 -19.87
C HIS A 883 10.15 6.78 -19.87
N ASN A 884 9.50 6.82 -18.70
CA ASN A 884 8.07 6.57 -18.51
C ASN A 884 7.61 5.15 -18.91
N TYR A 885 8.53 4.21 -19.16
CA TYR A 885 8.15 2.80 -19.34
C TYR A 885 7.77 2.18 -18.00
N GLN A 886 6.99 1.11 -18.07
CA GLN A 886 6.56 0.35 -16.90
C GLN A 886 6.69 -1.14 -17.15
N VAL A 887 6.98 -1.87 -16.08
CA VAL A 887 6.94 -3.33 -16.05
C VAL A 887 5.52 -3.83 -15.75
N VAL A 888 5.20 -4.99 -16.33
CA VAL A 888 3.92 -5.66 -16.13
C VAL A 888 3.83 -6.24 -14.72
N ALA A 889 2.68 -6.06 -14.06
CA ALA A 889 2.29 -6.90 -12.93
C ALA A 889 1.48 -8.11 -13.41
N HIS A 890 1.93 -9.31 -13.03
CA HIS A 890 1.26 -10.56 -13.35
C HIS A 890 0.22 -10.95 -12.29
N GLY A 891 -0.80 -11.73 -12.68
CA GLY A 891 -1.94 -12.05 -11.80
C GLY A 891 -1.59 -12.70 -10.47
N ASP A 892 -0.51 -13.48 -10.41
CA ASP A 892 0.01 -14.11 -9.18
C ASP A 892 0.46 -13.08 -8.13
N ILE A 893 0.91 -11.90 -8.55
CA ILE A 893 1.35 -10.80 -7.67
C ILE A 893 0.18 -10.27 -6.83
N PHE A 894 -1.00 -10.10 -7.46
CA PHE A 894 -2.21 -9.60 -6.81
C PHE A 894 -2.85 -10.59 -5.83
N ARG A 895 -2.48 -11.87 -5.91
CA ARG A 895 -2.82 -12.87 -4.91
C ARG A 895 -1.93 -12.74 -3.67
N LEU A 896 -0.65 -12.45 -3.90
CA LEU A 896 0.38 -12.47 -2.86
C LEU A 896 0.41 -11.18 -2.05
N MET A 897 0.17 -10.01 -2.68
CA MET A 897 0.42 -8.72 -2.05
C MET A 897 -0.70 -7.69 -2.21
N ASN A 898 -0.67 -6.72 -1.31
CA ASN A 898 -1.59 -5.60 -1.24
C ASN A 898 -0.97 -4.33 -1.87
N ALA A 899 -0.60 -4.39 -3.15
CA ALA A 899 0.21 -3.33 -3.78
C ALA A 899 -0.49 -1.97 -3.91
N ILE A 900 -1.82 -1.92 -3.86
CA ILE A 900 -2.65 -0.71 -4.06
C ILE A 900 -3.84 -0.65 -3.09
N GLY A 901 -3.70 -1.26 -1.91
CA GLY A 901 -4.82 -1.42 -0.98
C GLY A 901 -5.87 -2.46 -1.38
N PHE A 902 -5.66 -3.20 -2.49
CA PHE A 902 -6.45 -4.37 -2.82
C PHE A 902 -5.70 -5.69 -2.68
N LYS A 903 -6.16 -6.52 -1.73
CA LYS A 903 -5.89 -7.95 -1.75
C LYS A 903 -7.02 -8.67 -2.46
N PHE A 904 -6.73 -9.28 -3.61
CA PHE A 904 -7.67 -10.18 -4.24
C PHE A 904 -7.52 -11.55 -3.59
N ASP A 905 -8.49 -11.96 -2.77
CA ASP A 905 -8.61 -13.34 -2.26
C ASP A 905 -9.04 -14.30 -3.40
N MET A 906 -8.33 -14.24 -4.52
CA MET A 906 -8.65 -14.86 -5.78
C MET A 906 -7.39 -15.39 -6.44
N ASN A 907 -7.48 -16.60 -6.99
CA ASN A 907 -6.45 -17.15 -7.85
C ASN A 907 -6.54 -16.50 -9.24
N ILE A 908 -5.87 -15.35 -9.41
CA ILE A 908 -5.79 -14.65 -10.71
C ILE A 908 -4.71 -15.33 -11.55
N PRO A 909 -4.98 -15.72 -12.81
CA PRO A 909 -3.97 -16.38 -13.64
C PRO A 909 -2.74 -15.50 -13.88
N GLU A 910 -1.55 -16.09 -13.83
CA GLU A 910 -0.27 -15.40 -14.14
C GLU A 910 -0.24 -14.74 -15.53
N THR A 911 -1.04 -15.26 -16.47
CA THR A 911 -1.17 -14.69 -17.83
C THR A 911 -1.97 -13.37 -17.89
N VAL A 912 -2.57 -12.96 -16.77
CA VAL A 912 -3.17 -11.63 -16.65
C VAL A 912 -2.04 -10.63 -16.46
N ALA A 913 -1.80 -9.83 -17.50
CA ALA A 913 -0.88 -8.70 -17.48
C ALA A 913 -1.65 -7.41 -17.15
N LEU A 914 -1.22 -6.74 -16.08
CA LEU A 914 -1.73 -5.46 -15.62
C LEU A 914 -0.63 -4.40 -15.73
N ALA A 915 -1.04 -3.18 -16.07
CA ALA A 915 -0.19 -1.99 -16.11
C ALA A 915 -1.03 -0.79 -15.67
N PHE A 916 -0.39 0.22 -15.09
CA PHE A 916 -1.07 1.38 -14.52
C PHE A 916 -0.87 2.61 -15.42
N PRO A 917 -1.86 3.50 -15.50
CA PRO A 917 -1.66 4.82 -16.09
C PRO A 917 -0.49 5.57 -15.47
N ALA A 918 -0.38 5.64 -14.14
CA ALA A 918 0.78 6.22 -13.47
C ALA A 918 1.24 5.36 -12.30
N SER A 919 2.49 5.54 -11.90
CA SER A 919 3.05 4.84 -10.77
C SER A 919 4.32 5.51 -10.26
N HIS A 920 4.97 4.86 -9.32
CA HIS A 920 6.17 5.28 -8.64
C HIS A 920 7.01 4.05 -8.27
N GLY A 921 8.21 4.29 -7.75
CA GLY A 921 9.16 3.25 -7.36
C GLY A 921 10.55 3.44 -7.99
N GLY A 922 10.63 4.20 -9.09
CA GLY A 922 11.85 4.44 -9.84
C GLY A 922 12.59 5.73 -9.43
N LEU A 923 13.64 6.05 -10.21
CA LEU A 923 14.52 7.20 -9.96
C LEU A 923 13.84 8.55 -10.16
N ARG A 924 12.91 8.63 -11.11
CA ARG A 924 12.21 9.88 -11.46
C ARG A 924 11.16 10.28 -10.43
N THR A 925 10.68 9.31 -9.66
CA THR A 925 9.70 9.53 -8.60
C THR A 925 10.37 9.74 -7.24
N THR A 926 11.69 10.00 -7.20
CA THR A 926 12.41 10.33 -5.95
C THR A 926 12.24 11.78 -5.45
N PRO A 927 12.01 12.81 -6.29
CA PRO A 927 11.81 14.17 -5.77
C PRO A 927 10.53 14.29 -4.93
N ILE A 928 10.63 14.97 -3.78
CA ILE A 928 9.52 15.22 -2.85
C ILE A 928 9.52 16.68 -2.37
N PRO A 929 8.36 17.24 -1.97
CA PRO A 929 8.38 18.40 -1.10
C PRO A 929 9.00 18.03 0.25
N LEU A 930 9.82 18.92 0.80
CA LEU A 930 10.27 18.84 2.18
C LEU A 930 10.32 20.25 2.76
N ILE A 931 9.46 20.53 3.73
CA ILE A 931 9.36 21.81 4.40
C ILE A 931 9.44 21.54 5.90
N LEU A 932 10.40 22.17 6.58
CA LEU A 932 10.65 21.97 8.00
C LEU A 932 10.41 23.28 8.76
N LYS A 933 9.52 23.23 9.75
CA LYS A 933 9.41 24.23 10.80
C LYS A 933 10.12 23.72 12.04
N ALA A 934 11.23 24.35 12.43
CA ALA A 934 11.80 24.15 13.75
C ALA A 934 11.09 25.06 14.77
N PRO A 935 11.32 24.84 16.07
CA PRO A 935 10.74 25.69 17.09
C PRO A 935 11.29 27.11 17.06
N ALA A 936 10.45 28.08 17.39
CA ALA A 936 10.84 29.48 17.45
C ALA A 936 12.02 29.68 18.43
N GLY A 937 13.05 30.38 17.97
CA GLY A 937 14.27 30.62 18.74
C GLY A 937 15.29 29.47 18.76
N TYR A 938 15.02 28.35 18.08
CA TYR A 938 16.03 27.30 17.89
C TYR A 938 17.24 27.84 17.11
N ALA A 939 18.44 27.56 17.60
CA ALA A 939 19.67 28.09 17.02
C ALA A 939 20.01 27.34 15.72
N GLY A 940 20.01 28.04 14.59
CA GLY A 940 20.23 27.44 13.27
C GLY A 940 19.01 27.52 12.36
N TYR A 941 17.83 27.68 12.95
CA TYR A 941 16.58 27.82 12.20
C TYR A 941 16.50 29.13 11.42
N LEU A 942 16.32 29.02 10.10
CA LEU A 942 16.25 30.15 9.18
C LEU A 942 14.86 30.23 8.50
N PRO A 943 13.83 30.75 9.17
CA PRO A 943 12.48 30.81 8.60
C PRO A 943 12.43 31.69 7.34
N GLY A 944 11.63 31.26 6.36
CA GLY A 944 11.46 31.91 5.07
C GLY A 944 12.63 31.70 4.11
N THR A 945 13.50 30.71 4.36
CA THR A 945 14.63 30.39 3.48
C THR A 945 14.37 29.18 2.61
N GLU A 946 15.03 29.16 1.45
CA GLU A 946 15.05 28.02 0.54
C GLU A 946 16.46 27.43 0.52
N HIS A 947 16.54 26.11 0.65
CA HIS A 947 17.77 25.33 0.51
C HIS A 947 17.77 24.63 -0.85
N GLU A 948 18.72 25.01 -1.70
CA GLU A 948 18.86 24.48 -3.07
C GLU A 948 19.66 23.16 -3.15
N PRO A 949 20.71 22.91 -2.34
CA PRO A 949 21.42 21.63 -2.39
C PRO A 949 20.56 20.41 -2.06
N GLU A 950 20.94 19.27 -2.63
CA GLU A 950 20.28 17.98 -2.41
C GLU A 950 20.28 17.59 -0.93
N VAL A 951 19.10 17.22 -0.44
CA VAL A 951 18.88 16.60 0.87
C VAL A 951 18.03 15.35 0.71
N GLU A 952 17.98 14.51 1.74
CA GLU A 952 17.38 13.19 1.64
C GLU A 952 16.30 12.98 2.69
N ILE A 953 15.34 12.11 2.43
CA ILE A 953 14.28 11.78 3.40
C ILE A 953 14.85 11.20 4.70
N GLY A 954 15.95 10.45 4.61
CA GLY A 954 16.67 9.92 5.78
C GLY A 954 17.34 11.01 6.63
N ASP A 955 17.48 12.24 6.13
CA ASP A 955 18.04 13.36 6.88
C ASP A 955 17.05 13.92 7.92
N ILE A 956 15.76 13.59 7.81
CA ILE A 956 14.70 14.13 8.68
C ILE A 956 14.87 13.64 10.13
N ALA A 957 14.99 12.33 10.36
CA ALA A 957 15.12 11.79 11.71
C ALA A 957 16.36 12.32 12.47
N PRO A 958 17.59 12.31 11.94
CA PRO A 958 18.74 12.91 12.64
C PRO A 958 18.59 14.42 12.86
N THR A 959 17.85 15.13 12.00
CA THR A 959 17.49 16.53 12.25
C THR A 959 16.61 16.68 13.48
N VAL A 960 15.54 15.87 13.55
CA VAL A 960 14.64 15.83 14.71
C VAL A 960 15.42 15.49 15.98
N TYR A 961 16.28 14.47 15.95
CA TYR A 961 17.12 14.10 17.10
C TYR A 961 17.98 15.28 17.57
N THR A 962 18.57 16.02 16.63
CA THR A 962 19.36 17.22 16.96
C THR A 962 18.52 18.32 17.60
N ILE A 963 17.34 18.65 17.03
CA ILE A 963 16.44 19.68 17.55
C ILE A 963 15.94 19.32 18.96
N MET A 964 15.66 18.03 19.18
CA MET A 964 15.11 17.52 20.44
C MET A 964 16.18 17.23 21.50
N GLY A 965 17.47 17.26 21.13
CA GLY A 965 18.58 16.89 22.00
C GLY A 965 18.62 15.39 22.33
N TRP A 966 18.21 14.55 21.38
CA TRP A 966 18.22 13.09 21.48
C TRP A 966 19.47 12.49 20.81
N ASP A 967 19.95 11.37 21.33
CA ASP A 967 21.04 10.62 20.74
C ASP A 967 20.56 9.93 19.46
N VAL A 968 21.39 9.99 18.43
CA VAL A 968 21.13 9.38 17.12
C VAL A 968 21.28 7.85 17.24
N PRO A 969 20.23 7.05 16.91
CA PRO A 969 20.33 5.60 16.88
C PRO A 969 21.39 5.08 15.91
N GLY A 970 21.94 3.89 16.19
CA GLY A 970 22.99 3.29 15.38
C GLY A 970 22.56 2.82 13.98
N CYS A 971 21.25 2.79 13.69
CA CYS A 971 20.70 2.46 12.38
C CYS A 971 20.58 3.65 11.43
N VAL A 972 20.85 4.87 11.88
CA VAL A 972 20.66 6.07 11.06
C VAL A 972 21.75 6.18 9.99
N ASP A 973 21.32 6.25 8.73
CA ASP A 973 22.17 6.45 7.56
C ASP A 973 22.24 7.94 7.14
N GLY A 974 21.16 8.68 7.38
CA GLY A 974 21.05 10.10 7.04
C GLY A 974 21.88 11.02 7.94
N LYS A 975 21.89 12.31 7.60
CA LYS A 975 22.60 13.37 8.33
C LYS A 975 21.64 14.52 8.66
N PRO A 976 21.88 15.33 9.70
CA PRO A 976 21.03 16.48 9.97
C PRO A 976 20.95 17.45 8.77
N LEU A 977 19.74 17.93 8.50
CA LEU A 977 19.42 18.88 7.45
C LEU A 977 20.09 20.24 7.73
N PRO A 978 20.63 20.90 6.70
CA PRO A 978 21.27 22.20 6.84
C PRO A 978 20.24 23.32 7.08
N GLY A 979 20.52 24.21 8.04
CA GLY A 979 19.64 25.35 8.34
C GLY A 979 18.38 25.01 9.16
N ALA A 980 18.30 23.75 9.63
CA ALA A 980 17.32 23.30 10.60
C ALA A 980 17.63 23.78 12.02
#